data_AF-M0HQ12-F1
#
_entry.id   AF-M0HQ12-F1
#
_cell.length_a   1.000
_cell.length_b   1.000
_cell.length_c   1.000
_cell.angle_alpha   90.00
_cell.angle_beta   90.00
_cell.angle_gamma   90.00
#
_symmetry.space_group_name_H-M   'P 1'
#
loop_
_entity.id
_entity.type
_entity.pdbx_description
1 polymer ?
#
loop_
_entity_poly.entity_id
_entity_poly.type
_entity_poly.pdbx_seq_one_letter_code
_entity_poly.pdbx_strand_id
1 'polypeptide(L)'
;MKTTGLAVATAGLAGCSGQNDASAETKTTTGASETETDEAETTAQADVTVDASVAVAAEWNVMRARLYDSIALATAGHLGSAGQVAQDVFKRFEGASGEWGAHEQLEATNKENYETFEEHLGGAQKAFSNGNADEGTDLAQQASNNLLAAQRGSVDAAVVDALDVLLFGARARDVEMLAAAGEVEAAATLAHDVYESFESASAHDALEEASGELYEAFEGGIEGASDASDADSIQQSARAAADATVEASYELAPKSVAGASHLALMQSVGFDAEVLSGLGGPGDDYAHAASLTLYRARAADVAWLVAQGKTEFAATLAGDVFAHFEGARAHEALEEADHDAYEGFEGGLESLKSAAESGDAEATADALATVDENLLTGVSALAGEGATTLESAFFRARLADARELVELGATDRAASIAEGLFGRFEENEADIHEAVEHESEDLYHRFEEEHLAGLVDAASAGNAEKAISHAEGAMDALFEFETAVSTTAEVSAAEAAFFGARGFDAAGLATLNSSARASDVVSSTFEFFETGAGGYHEALEEADHDLYESFEGALGEVRTAAKEGGDTYGAAKTYNQKAVDSMYAVVANAAADAGLAAAASGLMSGVFQTFEGARVHETLEESDHGAYEGFEEKLGAYVSVLEDGGDVDAATEAYATATLRAQFAVVGAIDKAPSADSSSHSHDHGSEETELSGGPNVVEGVPEDADHVVKMTAVAFEPAELTVKVGDTVAFEHAGGEAHSVTAYSDKIPEGAAYWASGGFESQDAAETGWDEGKGAVQSGQSYVHTFETAGEHGYYCVPHEAAGMTGMVIVEE
;
A
#
# COMPACT_ATOMS: atom_id res chain seq x y z
N MET A 1 -61.80 -10.30 -33.14
CA MET A 1 -61.53 -9.10 -33.97
C MET A 1 -60.09 -8.72 -33.68
N LYS A 2 -59.18 -9.40 -34.38
CA LYS A 2 -58.19 -8.88 -35.36
C LYS A 2 -57.10 -8.01 -34.70
N THR A 3 -56.00 -8.57 -34.16
CA THR A 3 -54.72 -8.98 -34.84
C THR A 3 -54.05 -7.80 -35.56
N THR A 4 -52.77 -7.46 -35.49
CA THR A 4 -51.45 -8.15 -35.38
C THR A 4 -50.41 -6.98 -35.42
N GLY A 5 -49.22 -6.97 -34.82
CA GLY A 5 -48.04 -7.84 -35.05
C GLY A 5 -47.02 -7.20 -36.02
N LEU A 6 -45.78 -7.01 -35.54
CA LEU A 6 -44.47 -6.92 -36.23
C LEU A 6 -44.17 -5.80 -37.26
N ALA A 7 -43.00 -5.12 -37.13
CA ALA A 7 -41.73 -5.55 -37.75
C ALA A 7 -40.64 -4.45 -37.74
N VAL A 8 -39.41 -4.87 -37.43
CA VAL A 8 -38.11 -4.22 -37.63
C VAL A 8 -37.80 -4.01 -39.12
N ALA A 9 -37.08 -2.94 -39.47
CA ALA A 9 -36.16 -2.94 -40.62
C ALA A 9 -35.05 -1.89 -40.46
N THR A 10 -33.83 -2.39 -40.51
CA THR A 10 -32.54 -1.72 -40.59
C THR A 10 -32.22 -1.15 -41.97
N ALA A 11 -31.18 -0.30 -41.98
CA ALA A 11 -30.25 0.00 -43.07
C ALA A 11 -30.62 1.09 -44.10
N GLY A 12 -29.83 2.16 -44.07
CA GLY A 12 -28.71 2.24 -45.03
C GLY A 12 -28.70 3.43 -46.01
N LEU A 13 -27.51 4.02 -46.07
CA LEU A 13 -26.83 4.59 -47.24
C LEU A 13 -27.04 6.08 -47.58
N ALA A 14 -26.02 6.85 -47.21
CA ALA A 14 -25.12 7.62 -48.08
C ALA A 14 -25.66 8.12 -49.44
N GLY A 15 -25.49 9.42 -49.69
CA GLY A 15 -25.65 9.99 -51.03
C GLY A 15 -25.34 11.47 -51.11
N CYS A 16 -24.06 11.78 -51.34
CA CYS A 16 -23.54 13.12 -51.64
C CYS A 16 -24.09 13.76 -52.93
N SER A 17 -23.93 15.09 -52.96
CA SER A 17 -23.60 15.97 -54.11
C SER A 17 -24.73 16.56 -54.97
N GLY A 18 -24.60 17.87 -55.22
CA GLY A 18 -25.38 18.61 -56.20
C GLY A 18 -25.04 20.10 -56.23
N GLN A 19 -23.92 20.44 -56.86
CA GLN A 19 -23.40 21.80 -57.12
C GLN A 19 -24.01 22.43 -58.39
N ASN A 20 -23.85 23.76 -58.53
CA ASN A 20 -24.04 24.67 -59.70
C ASN A 20 -25.45 25.31 -59.83
N ASP A 21 -25.62 26.59 -60.19
CA ASP A 21 -24.71 27.66 -60.63
C ASP A 21 -25.45 29.02 -60.67
N ALA A 22 -24.67 30.10 -60.78
CA ALA A 22 -24.97 31.36 -61.49
C ALA A 22 -25.70 32.54 -60.78
N SER A 23 -24.85 33.37 -60.16
CA SER A 23 -24.56 34.78 -60.53
C SER A 23 -25.64 35.88 -60.45
N ALA A 24 -25.38 36.86 -59.59
CA ALA A 24 -25.51 38.29 -59.91
C ALA A 24 -24.48 39.12 -59.13
N GLU A 25 -23.59 39.79 -59.85
CA GLU A 25 -22.63 40.76 -59.32
C GLU A 25 -23.33 42.01 -58.79
N THR A 26 -22.92 42.52 -57.63
CA THR A 26 -22.85 43.97 -57.37
C THR A 26 -21.64 44.25 -56.50
N LYS A 27 -20.80 45.18 -56.96
CA LYS A 27 -19.53 45.62 -56.36
C LYS A 27 -19.78 46.64 -55.24
N THR A 28 -18.71 46.91 -54.45
CA THR A 28 -18.50 47.90 -53.37
C THR A 28 -19.04 47.47 -52.00
N THR A 29 -18.29 47.46 -50.88
CA THR A 29 -17.07 48.21 -50.48
C THR A 29 -16.37 47.47 -49.33
N THR A 30 -15.06 47.65 -49.21
CA THR A 30 -14.17 47.20 -48.12
C THR A 30 -14.54 47.71 -46.73
N GLY A 31 -14.46 46.84 -45.72
CA GLY A 31 -14.24 47.18 -44.30
C GLY A 31 -15.34 46.74 -43.32
N ALA A 32 -15.13 45.59 -42.65
CA ALA A 32 -15.70 45.21 -41.34
C ALA A 32 -14.85 44.01 -40.87
N SER A 33 -13.89 44.20 -39.95
CA SER A 33 -14.06 43.94 -38.51
C SER A 33 -14.66 42.57 -38.27
N GLU A 34 -13.79 41.58 -38.09
CA GLU A 34 -14.09 40.40 -37.28
C GLU A 34 -14.62 40.92 -35.94
N THR A 35 -15.79 40.42 -35.56
CA THR A 35 -16.40 40.70 -34.26
C THR A 35 -16.33 39.36 -33.56
N GLU A 36 -15.38 39.25 -32.63
CA GLU A 36 -15.37 38.23 -31.59
C GLU A 36 -16.76 38.25 -30.93
N THR A 37 -17.41 37.11 -30.91
CA THR A 37 -18.60 36.90 -30.09
C THR A 37 -18.10 36.53 -28.70
N ASP A 38 -17.83 37.55 -27.88
CA ASP A 38 -17.80 37.38 -26.42
C ASP A 38 -19.17 36.85 -26.00
N GLU A 39 -19.21 35.64 -25.43
CA GLU A 39 -20.38 35.16 -24.70
C GLU A 39 -20.62 36.12 -23.53
N ALA A 40 -21.76 36.79 -23.54
CA ALA A 40 -22.08 37.77 -22.51
C ALA A 40 -22.44 37.02 -21.22
N GLU A 41 -21.52 37.00 -20.25
CA GLU A 41 -21.77 36.55 -18.88
C GLU A 41 -23.06 37.19 -18.33
N THR A 42 -23.85 36.41 -17.60
CA THR A 42 -25.06 36.93 -16.98
C THR A 42 -24.70 37.91 -15.87
N THR A 43 -25.57 38.88 -15.56
CA THR A 43 -25.33 39.84 -14.46
C THR A 43 -25.17 39.19 -13.07
N ALA A 44 -25.52 37.89 -12.92
CA ALA A 44 -25.33 37.13 -11.69
C ALA A 44 -23.93 36.50 -11.59
N GLN A 45 -23.34 36.08 -12.72
CA GLN A 45 -21.96 35.57 -12.78
C GLN A 45 -20.92 36.67 -12.58
N ALA A 46 -21.22 37.91 -13.00
CA ALA A 46 -20.30 39.06 -12.92
C ALA A 46 -19.98 39.57 -11.49
N ASP A 47 -20.72 39.14 -10.46
CA ASP A 47 -20.52 39.54 -9.06
C ASP A 47 -19.78 38.46 -8.22
N VAL A 48 -19.35 37.34 -8.83
CA VAL A 48 -18.63 36.25 -8.15
C VAL A 48 -17.14 36.57 -8.00
N THR A 49 -16.61 36.36 -6.80
CA THR A 49 -15.19 36.53 -6.47
C THR A 49 -14.39 35.35 -7.00
N VAL A 50 -13.37 35.63 -7.83
CA VAL A 50 -12.45 34.63 -8.36
C VAL A 50 -11.04 34.94 -7.87
N ASP A 51 -10.52 34.10 -6.99
CA ASP A 51 -9.14 34.12 -6.51
C ASP A 51 -8.69 32.70 -6.09
N ALA A 52 -7.52 32.58 -5.45
CA ALA A 52 -6.95 31.31 -5.01
C ALA A 52 -7.87 30.49 -4.08
N SER A 53 -8.79 31.11 -3.35
CA SER A 53 -9.75 30.38 -2.50
C SER A 53 -10.67 29.46 -3.31
N VAL A 54 -10.92 29.78 -4.59
CA VAL A 54 -11.69 28.92 -5.51
C VAL A 54 -10.93 27.63 -5.81
N ALA A 55 -9.62 27.69 -6.05
CA ALA A 55 -8.80 26.51 -6.30
C ALA A 55 -8.67 25.64 -5.04
N VAL A 56 -8.52 26.25 -3.86
CA VAL A 56 -8.54 25.54 -2.57
C VAL A 56 -9.90 24.85 -2.34
N ALA A 57 -11.00 25.55 -2.61
CA ALA A 57 -12.33 24.97 -2.51
C ALA A 57 -12.55 23.81 -3.50
N ALA A 58 -11.94 23.88 -4.68
CA ALA A 58 -11.95 22.80 -5.67
C ALA A 58 -11.17 21.57 -5.17
N GLU A 59 -9.98 21.73 -4.60
CA GLU A 59 -9.21 20.62 -3.99
C GLU A 59 -9.95 19.99 -2.81
N TRP A 60 -10.60 20.77 -1.95
CA TRP A 60 -11.50 20.21 -0.93
C TRP A 60 -12.66 19.41 -1.56
N ASN A 61 -13.13 19.79 -2.75
CA ASN A 61 -14.16 19.02 -3.45
C ASN A 61 -13.63 17.69 -3.98
N VAL A 62 -12.35 17.63 -4.38
CA VAL A 62 -11.67 16.39 -4.75
C VAL A 62 -11.55 15.46 -3.55
N MET A 63 -11.16 15.99 -2.38
CA MET A 63 -11.14 15.22 -1.13
C MET A 63 -12.55 14.74 -0.73
N ARG A 64 -13.58 15.57 -0.93
CA ARG A 64 -14.98 15.15 -0.74
C ARG A 64 -15.36 14.01 -1.68
N ALA A 65 -14.96 14.05 -2.95
CA ALA A 65 -15.17 12.97 -3.91
C ALA A 65 -14.50 11.69 -3.43
N ARG A 66 -13.22 11.75 -3.04
CA ARG A 66 -12.47 10.60 -2.50
C ARG A 66 -13.13 9.92 -1.29
N LEU A 67 -13.77 10.69 -0.43
CA LEU A 67 -14.56 10.12 0.69
C LEU A 67 -15.79 9.37 0.17
N TYR A 68 -16.41 9.81 -0.93
CA TYR A 68 -17.45 9.05 -1.60
C TYR A 68 -16.92 7.84 -2.36
N ASP A 69 -15.68 7.84 -2.88
CA ASP A 69 -15.04 6.63 -3.41
C ASP A 69 -14.97 5.54 -2.32
N SER A 70 -14.60 5.91 -1.08
CA SER A 70 -14.61 4.97 0.05
C SER A 70 -16.01 4.41 0.35
N ILE A 71 -17.05 5.22 0.19
CA ILE A 71 -18.44 4.79 0.37
C ILE A 71 -18.86 3.86 -0.78
N ALA A 72 -18.47 4.17 -2.02
CA ALA A 72 -18.73 3.32 -3.18
C ALA A 72 -18.09 1.94 -3.02
N LEU A 73 -16.85 1.89 -2.56
CA LEU A 73 -16.14 0.66 -2.23
C LEU A 73 -16.84 -0.12 -1.11
N ALA A 74 -17.28 0.57 -0.05
CA ALA A 74 -18.04 -0.05 1.03
C ALA A 74 -19.40 -0.61 0.55
N THR A 75 -20.09 0.07 -0.37
CA THR A 75 -21.31 -0.45 -1.02
C THR A 75 -21.04 -1.75 -1.79
N ALA A 76 -19.84 -1.89 -2.37
CA ALA A 76 -19.39 -3.10 -3.06
C ALA A 76 -18.79 -4.16 -2.13
N GLY A 77 -18.68 -3.90 -0.83
CA GLY A 77 -18.10 -4.82 0.14
C GLY A 77 -16.57 -4.76 0.25
N HIS A 78 -15.91 -3.87 -0.49
CA HIS A 78 -14.45 -3.67 -0.49
C HIS A 78 -14.00 -2.82 0.71
N LEU A 79 -14.24 -3.30 1.93
CA LEU A 79 -14.02 -2.50 3.15
C LEU A 79 -12.54 -2.22 3.43
N GLY A 80 -11.62 -3.13 3.09
CA GLY A 80 -10.19 -2.87 3.17
C GLY A 80 -9.77 -1.70 2.27
N SER A 81 -10.16 -1.76 1.00
CA SER A 81 -9.91 -0.67 0.04
C SER A 81 -10.60 0.64 0.43
N ALA A 82 -11.81 0.58 1.02
CA ALA A 82 -12.49 1.76 1.55
C ALA A 82 -11.69 2.43 2.68
N GLY A 83 -11.15 1.62 3.60
CA GLY A 83 -10.26 2.09 4.67
C GLY A 83 -8.97 2.72 4.12
N GLN A 84 -8.35 2.08 3.13
CA GLN A 84 -7.15 2.58 2.45
C GLN A 84 -7.41 3.96 1.80
N VAL A 85 -8.49 4.10 1.03
CA VAL A 85 -8.84 5.39 0.41
C VAL A 85 -9.03 6.48 1.47
N ALA A 86 -9.67 6.18 2.60
CA ALA A 86 -9.81 7.12 3.71
C ALA A 86 -8.44 7.52 4.31
N GLN A 87 -7.53 6.57 4.46
CA GLN A 87 -6.15 6.83 4.90
C GLN A 87 -5.37 7.68 3.89
N ASP A 88 -5.51 7.42 2.60
CA ASP A 88 -4.80 8.17 1.56
C ASP A 88 -5.32 9.60 1.44
N VAL A 89 -6.62 9.83 1.67
CA VAL A 89 -7.16 11.19 1.85
C VAL A 89 -6.50 11.88 3.04
N PHE A 90 -6.30 11.18 4.16
CA PHE A 90 -5.64 11.74 5.33
C PHE A 90 -4.17 12.10 5.01
N LYS A 91 -3.40 11.18 4.46
CA LYS A 91 -2.00 11.41 4.04
C LYS A 91 -1.87 12.59 3.10
N ARG A 92 -2.71 12.64 2.05
CA ARG A 92 -2.70 13.74 1.08
C ARG A 92 -3.09 15.06 1.72
N PHE A 93 -4.07 15.05 2.62
CA PHE A 93 -4.49 16.25 3.34
C PHE A 93 -3.35 16.77 4.23
N GLU A 94 -2.71 15.94 5.02
CA GLU A 94 -1.55 16.31 5.83
C GLU A 94 -0.38 16.83 4.98
N GLY A 95 -0.15 16.22 3.81
CA GLY A 95 0.86 16.67 2.85
C GLY A 95 0.52 17.97 2.12
N ALA A 96 -0.75 18.40 2.12
CA ALA A 96 -1.24 19.58 1.41
C ALA A 96 -0.94 20.88 2.18
N SER A 97 0.35 21.10 2.43
CA SER A 97 0.90 22.20 3.22
C SER A 97 1.17 23.49 2.43
N GLY A 98 1.46 24.58 3.14
CA GLY A 98 1.77 25.91 2.60
C GLY A 98 0.65 26.94 2.77
N GLU A 99 0.93 28.22 2.50
CA GLU A 99 -0.05 29.31 2.74
C GLU A 99 -1.39 29.06 2.04
N TRP A 100 -1.39 28.41 0.88
CA TRP A 100 -2.58 28.08 0.09
C TRP A 100 -2.80 26.56 -0.03
N GLY A 101 -2.20 25.78 0.87
CA GLY A 101 -2.44 24.36 1.03
C GLY A 101 -3.84 24.08 1.57
N ALA A 102 -4.43 22.95 1.17
CA ALA A 102 -5.78 22.57 1.62
C ALA A 102 -5.85 22.40 3.14
N HIS A 103 -4.76 21.96 3.78
CA HIS A 103 -4.65 21.80 5.22
C HIS A 103 -4.72 23.14 5.96
N GLU A 104 -3.77 24.05 5.68
CA GLU A 104 -3.68 25.33 6.38
C GLU A 104 -4.90 26.20 6.12
N GLN A 105 -5.49 26.11 4.93
CA GLN A 105 -6.71 26.84 4.62
C GLN A 105 -7.90 26.30 5.42
N LEU A 106 -7.97 25.00 5.70
CA LEU A 106 -9.06 24.43 6.49
C LEU A 106 -8.94 24.87 7.95
N GLU A 107 -7.74 24.76 8.51
CA GLU A 107 -7.44 25.21 9.88
C GLU A 107 -7.71 26.72 10.04
N ALA A 108 -7.27 27.53 9.07
CA ALA A 108 -7.44 28.99 9.09
C ALA A 108 -8.90 29.42 8.93
N THR A 109 -9.69 28.68 8.16
CA THR A 109 -11.12 28.97 7.91
C THR A 109 -11.95 28.63 9.14
N ASN A 110 -11.80 27.42 9.67
CA ASN A 110 -12.53 26.97 10.84
C ASN A 110 -11.83 25.80 11.54
N LYS A 111 -11.11 26.11 12.63
CA LYS A 111 -10.44 25.12 13.48
C LYS A 111 -11.35 24.00 14.01
N GLU A 112 -12.62 24.28 14.30
CA GLU A 112 -13.56 23.23 14.75
C GLU A 112 -13.89 22.25 13.61
N ASN A 113 -14.03 22.75 12.37
CA ASN A 113 -14.24 21.89 11.21
C ASN A 113 -13.00 21.05 10.89
N TYR A 114 -11.81 21.61 11.09
CA TYR A 114 -10.53 20.91 10.94
C TYR A 114 -10.40 19.75 11.94
N GLU A 115 -10.53 20.04 13.24
CA GLU A 115 -10.39 19.02 14.30
C GLU A 115 -11.42 17.88 14.13
N THR A 116 -12.66 18.22 13.78
CA THR A 116 -13.70 17.19 13.56
C THR A 116 -13.58 16.49 12.21
N PHE A 117 -12.99 17.12 11.20
CA PHE A 117 -12.68 16.46 9.93
C PHE A 117 -11.67 15.33 10.13
N GLU A 118 -10.57 15.59 10.85
CA GLU A 118 -9.56 14.56 11.16
C GLU A 118 -10.15 13.43 12.03
N GLU A 119 -10.97 13.77 13.03
CA GLU A 119 -11.65 12.78 13.88
C GLU A 119 -12.55 11.86 13.05
N HIS A 120 -13.39 12.42 12.17
CA HIS A 120 -14.27 11.63 11.31
C HIS A 120 -13.47 10.81 10.28
N LEU A 121 -12.39 11.35 9.73
CA LEU A 121 -11.58 10.68 8.72
C LEU A 121 -10.85 9.46 9.30
N GLY A 122 -10.14 9.64 10.41
CA GLY A 122 -9.50 8.53 11.13
C GLY A 122 -10.53 7.54 11.69
N GLY A 123 -11.70 8.02 12.10
CA GLY A 123 -12.83 7.18 12.49
C GLY A 123 -13.35 6.30 11.35
N ALA A 124 -13.48 6.85 10.14
CA ALA A 124 -13.94 6.12 8.96
C ALA A 124 -12.96 5.01 8.57
N GLN A 125 -11.66 5.34 8.49
CA GLN A 125 -10.59 4.38 8.24
C GLN A 125 -10.65 3.22 9.22
N LYS A 126 -10.65 3.53 10.52
CA LYS A 126 -10.76 2.51 11.57
C LYS A 126 -12.03 1.68 11.49
N ALA A 127 -13.18 2.28 11.21
CA ALA A 127 -14.45 1.56 11.13
C ALA A 127 -14.45 0.57 9.96
N PHE A 128 -13.95 0.99 8.79
CA PHE A 128 -13.81 0.11 7.63
C PHE A 128 -12.83 -1.05 7.87
N SER A 129 -11.65 -0.78 8.45
CA SER A 129 -10.68 -1.83 8.81
C SER A 129 -11.22 -2.84 9.83
N ASN A 130 -12.20 -2.44 10.65
CA ASN A 130 -12.88 -3.33 11.60
C ASN A 130 -14.13 -4.02 10.99
N GLY A 131 -14.33 -3.93 9.68
CA GLY A 131 -15.49 -4.53 9.01
C GLY A 131 -16.83 -3.82 9.24
N ASN A 132 -16.82 -2.60 9.80
CA ASN A 132 -18.05 -1.84 10.09
C ASN A 132 -18.39 -0.84 8.98
N ALA A 133 -19.01 -1.35 7.91
CA ALA A 133 -19.40 -0.57 6.72
C ALA A 133 -20.32 0.62 7.03
N ASP A 134 -21.33 0.42 7.89
CA ASP A 134 -22.33 1.44 8.21
C ASP A 134 -21.71 2.63 8.98
N GLU A 135 -20.87 2.33 9.98
CA GLU A 135 -20.17 3.36 10.77
C GLU A 135 -19.13 4.09 9.92
N GLY A 136 -18.35 3.35 9.11
CA GLY A 136 -17.37 3.95 8.22
C GLY A 136 -18.02 4.90 7.20
N THR A 137 -19.14 4.51 6.62
CA THR A 137 -19.92 5.33 5.68
C THR A 137 -20.44 6.61 6.33
N ASP A 138 -21.00 6.53 7.53
CA ASP A 138 -21.51 7.71 8.28
C ASP A 138 -20.37 8.68 8.61
N LEU A 139 -19.20 8.17 8.99
CA LEU A 139 -18.02 8.98 9.32
C LEU A 139 -17.41 9.63 8.07
N ALA A 140 -17.26 8.89 6.96
CA ALA A 140 -16.79 9.45 5.69
C ALA A 140 -17.72 10.57 5.18
N GLN A 141 -19.04 10.39 5.31
CA GLN A 141 -20.01 11.43 4.95
C GLN A 141 -19.90 12.65 5.88
N GLN A 142 -19.66 12.46 7.17
CA GLN A 142 -19.43 13.56 8.11
C GLN A 142 -18.15 14.34 7.77
N ALA A 143 -17.05 13.66 7.46
CA ALA A 143 -15.82 14.30 6.98
C ALA A 143 -16.07 15.12 5.69
N SER A 144 -16.85 14.61 4.74
CA SER A 144 -17.24 15.35 3.54
C SER A 144 -18.06 16.61 3.87
N ASN A 145 -18.95 16.52 4.87
CA ASN A 145 -19.74 17.66 5.34
C ASN A 145 -18.88 18.73 6.04
N ASN A 146 -17.80 18.35 6.72
CA ASN A 146 -16.83 19.30 7.28
C ASN A 146 -16.19 20.16 6.18
N LEU A 147 -15.77 19.54 5.08
CA LEU A 147 -15.20 20.23 3.92
C LEU A 147 -16.23 21.11 3.20
N LEU A 148 -17.48 20.65 3.05
CA LEU A 148 -18.57 21.47 2.52
C LEU A 148 -18.82 22.72 3.39
N ALA A 149 -18.76 22.58 4.71
CA ALA A 149 -18.90 23.72 5.62
C ALA A 149 -17.74 24.72 5.48
N ALA A 150 -16.52 24.24 5.20
CA ALA A 150 -15.37 25.10 4.92
C ALA A 150 -15.50 25.83 3.57
N GLN A 151 -15.98 25.16 2.51
CA GLN A 151 -16.29 25.77 1.22
C GLN A 151 -17.30 26.93 1.40
N ARG A 152 -18.41 26.69 2.11
CA ARG A 152 -19.44 27.70 2.42
C ARG A 152 -18.92 28.90 3.24
N GLY A 153 -17.83 28.71 3.99
CA GLY A 153 -17.18 29.77 4.75
C GLY A 153 -16.18 30.59 3.95
N SER A 154 -15.71 30.07 2.81
CA SER A 154 -14.52 30.57 2.10
C SER A 154 -14.84 31.23 0.76
N VAL A 155 -15.84 30.73 0.03
CA VAL A 155 -16.16 31.18 -1.34
C VAL A 155 -17.64 31.58 -1.48
N ASP A 156 -17.96 32.27 -2.56
CA ASP A 156 -19.34 32.71 -2.86
C ASP A 156 -20.27 31.50 -3.12
N ALA A 157 -21.56 31.65 -2.82
CA ALA A 157 -22.55 30.57 -2.94
C ALA A 157 -22.59 29.91 -4.32
N ALA A 158 -22.46 30.69 -5.40
CA ALA A 158 -22.42 30.17 -6.76
C ALA A 158 -21.21 29.24 -7.02
N VAL A 159 -20.08 29.48 -6.35
CA VAL A 159 -18.90 28.59 -6.41
C VAL A 159 -19.20 27.27 -5.69
N VAL A 160 -19.82 27.35 -4.50
CA VAL A 160 -20.25 26.16 -3.75
C VAL A 160 -21.25 25.34 -4.56
N ASP A 161 -22.26 25.98 -5.16
CA ASP A 161 -23.29 25.31 -5.96
C ASP A 161 -22.68 24.59 -7.17
N ALA A 162 -21.73 25.22 -7.87
CA ALA A 162 -21.02 24.59 -8.99
C ALA A 162 -20.18 23.38 -8.56
N LEU A 163 -19.47 23.48 -7.42
CA LEU A 163 -18.68 22.38 -6.86
C LEU A 163 -19.56 21.23 -6.34
N ASP A 164 -20.68 21.54 -5.69
CA ASP A 164 -21.60 20.53 -5.14
C ASP A 164 -22.32 19.76 -6.27
N VAL A 165 -22.70 20.43 -7.36
CA VAL A 165 -23.22 19.76 -8.58
C VAL A 165 -22.16 18.83 -9.17
N LEU A 166 -20.91 19.25 -9.25
CA LEU A 166 -19.81 18.40 -9.75
C LEU A 166 -19.41 17.27 -8.80
N LEU A 167 -19.66 17.39 -7.50
CA LEU A 167 -19.50 16.26 -6.57
C LEU A 167 -20.47 15.13 -6.93
N PHE A 168 -21.72 15.46 -7.30
CA PHE A 168 -22.65 14.44 -7.82
C PHE A 168 -22.21 13.90 -9.19
N GLY A 169 -21.52 14.71 -9.99
CA GLY A 169 -20.82 14.26 -11.18
C GLY A 169 -19.74 13.22 -10.85
N ALA A 170 -18.88 13.50 -9.86
CA ALA A 170 -17.85 12.57 -9.38
C ALA A 170 -18.50 11.27 -8.87
N ARG A 171 -19.56 11.36 -8.06
CA ARG A 171 -20.30 10.18 -7.58
C ARG A 171 -20.94 9.34 -8.71
N ALA A 172 -21.29 9.96 -9.83
CA ALA A 172 -21.68 9.23 -11.03
C ALA A 172 -20.47 8.50 -11.66
N ARG A 173 -19.27 9.07 -11.56
CA ARG A 173 -18.03 8.40 -11.98
C ARG A 173 -17.67 7.23 -11.06
N ASP A 174 -17.97 7.28 -9.76
CA ASP A 174 -17.83 6.12 -8.85
C ASP A 174 -18.70 4.93 -9.31
N VAL A 175 -19.93 5.21 -9.76
CA VAL A 175 -20.83 4.20 -10.35
C VAL A 175 -20.20 3.57 -11.60
N GLU A 176 -19.56 4.38 -12.44
CA GLU A 176 -18.83 3.90 -13.60
C GLU A 176 -17.59 3.07 -13.22
N MET A 177 -16.84 3.49 -12.20
CA MET A 177 -15.68 2.78 -11.66
C MET A 177 -16.08 1.38 -11.18
N LEU A 178 -17.12 1.27 -10.35
CA LEU A 178 -17.63 -0.04 -9.89
C LEU A 178 -18.11 -0.91 -11.06
N ALA A 179 -18.82 -0.32 -12.02
CA ALA A 179 -19.24 -1.06 -13.21
C ALA A 179 -18.03 -1.54 -14.04
N ALA A 180 -16.95 -0.76 -14.10
CA ALA A 180 -15.69 -1.14 -14.75
C ALA A 180 -14.94 -2.23 -13.99
N ALA A 181 -15.07 -2.26 -12.65
CA ALA A 181 -14.59 -3.34 -11.79
C ALA A 181 -15.41 -4.64 -11.94
N GLY A 182 -16.52 -4.61 -12.68
CA GLY A 182 -17.45 -5.75 -12.82
C GLY A 182 -18.49 -5.84 -11.71
N GLU A 183 -18.52 -4.88 -10.79
CA GLU A 183 -19.43 -4.79 -9.65
C GLU A 183 -20.82 -4.26 -10.06
N VAL A 184 -21.48 -4.95 -11.00
CA VAL A 184 -22.72 -4.49 -11.64
C VAL A 184 -23.85 -4.24 -10.63
N GLU A 185 -24.02 -5.13 -9.64
CA GLU A 185 -25.09 -4.98 -8.64
C GLU A 185 -24.80 -3.86 -7.64
N ALA A 186 -23.54 -3.72 -7.20
CA ALA A 186 -23.13 -2.63 -6.31
C ALA A 186 -23.19 -1.29 -7.03
N ALA A 187 -22.77 -1.21 -8.29
CA ALA A 187 -22.86 0.00 -9.12
C ALA A 187 -24.31 0.47 -9.31
N ALA A 188 -25.25 -0.45 -9.57
CA ALA A 188 -26.67 -0.12 -9.69
C ALA A 188 -27.29 0.34 -8.36
N THR A 189 -26.83 -0.26 -7.25
CA THR A 189 -27.21 0.16 -5.88
C THR A 189 -26.68 1.55 -5.57
N LEU A 190 -25.40 1.81 -5.84
CA LEU A 190 -24.78 3.11 -5.66
C LEU A 190 -25.47 4.18 -6.50
N ALA A 191 -25.82 3.88 -7.76
CA ALA A 191 -26.57 4.80 -8.60
C ALA A 191 -27.93 5.19 -7.97
N HIS A 192 -28.63 4.23 -7.37
CA HIS A 192 -29.86 4.50 -6.63
C HIS A 192 -29.62 5.42 -5.43
N ASP A 193 -28.56 5.18 -4.65
CA ASP A 193 -28.21 5.98 -3.48
C ASP A 193 -27.77 7.41 -3.87
N VAL A 194 -27.08 7.55 -5.01
CA VAL A 194 -26.75 8.85 -5.62
C VAL A 194 -28.02 9.61 -5.97
N TYR A 195 -29.00 8.94 -6.60
CA TYR A 195 -30.31 9.55 -6.90
C TYR A 195 -31.03 10.01 -5.63
N GLU A 196 -31.19 9.14 -4.64
CA GLU A 196 -31.92 9.48 -3.40
C GLU A 196 -31.26 10.64 -2.63
N SER A 197 -29.92 10.64 -2.56
CA SER A 197 -29.20 11.72 -1.89
C SER A 197 -29.26 13.03 -2.67
N PHE A 198 -29.24 12.98 -4.01
CA PHE A 198 -29.37 14.16 -4.87
C PHE A 198 -30.70 14.88 -4.67
N GLU A 199 -31.82 14.15 -4.64
CA GLU A 199 -33.18 14.69 -4.44
C GLU A 199 -33.35 15.52 -3.17
N SER A 200 -32.45 15.35 -2.18
CA SER A 200 -32.48 16.08 -0.92
C SER A 200 -31.37 17.13 -0.78
N ALA A 201 -30.47 17.24 -1.75
CA ALA A 201 -29.28 18.08 -1.72
C ALA A 201 -29.55 19.50 -2.27
N SER A 202 -28.72 20.48 -1.87
CA SER A 202 -28.72 21.81 -2.48
C SER A 202 -28.39 21.78 -3.97
N ALA A 203 -27.59 20.80 -4.39
CA ALA A 203 -27.23 20.59 -5.80
C ALA A 203 -28.45 20.33 -6.70
N HIS A 204 -29.53 19.72 -6.18
CA HIS A 204 -30.78 19.54 -6.93
C HIS A 204 -31.35 20.89 -7.37
N ASP A 205 -31.58 21.78 -6.41
CA ASP A 205 -32.16 23.09 -6.68
C ASP A 205 -31.25 23.93 -7.58
N ALA A 206 -29.93 23.88 -7.36
CA ALA A 206 -28.95 24.58 -8.18
C ALA A 206 -28.97 24.09 -9.64
N LEU A 207 -28.99 22.77 -9.86
CA LEU A 207 -29.01 22.18 -11.20
C LEU A 207 -30.33 22.49 -11.94
N GLU A 208 -31.47 22.35 -11.26
CA GLU A 208 -32.79 22.65 -11.84
C GLU A 208 -32.92 24.14 -12.20
N GLU A 209 -32.43 25.03 -11.35
CA GLU A 209 -32.43 26.49 -11.61
C GLU A 209 -31.49 26.88 -12.75
N ALA A 210 -30.34 26.21 -12.88
CA ALA A 210 -29.40 26.44 -13.97
C ALA A 210 -29.98 25.98 -15.32
N SER A 211 -30.48 24.75 -15.39
CA SER A 211 -31.09 24.20 -16.61
C SER A 211 -31.92 22.95 -16.34
N GLY A 212 -33.23 23.04 -16.58
CA GLY A 212 -34.11 21.87 -16.54
C GLY A 212 -33.75 20.75 -17.52
N GLU A 213 -33.10 21.07 -18.65
CA GLU A 213 -32.62 20.05 -19.61
C GLU A 213 -31.41 19.28 -19.06
N LEU A 214 -30.49 19.97 -18.36
CA LEU A 214 -29.34 19.33 -17.74
C LEU A 214 -29.73 18.55 -16.49
N TYR A 215 -30.70 19.06 -15.72
CA TYR A 215 -31.34 18.32 -14.64
C TYR A 215 -31.94 17.00 -15.15
N GLU A 216 -32.79 17.03 -16.19
CA GLU A 216 -33.39 15.82 -16.76
C GLU A 216 -32.32 14.86 -17.32
N ALA A 217 -31.21 15.38 -17.82
CA ALA A 217 -30.09 14.56 -18.32
C ALA A 217 -29.32 13.86 -17.18
N PHE A 218 -29.06 14.57 -16.07
CA PHE A 218 -28.45 13.98 -14.88
C PHE A 218 -29.37 12.93 -14.25
N GLU A 219 -30.63 13.28 -14.00
CA GLU A 219 -31.64 12.40 -13.40
C GLU A 219 -31.79 11.12 -14.23
N GLY A 220 -32.02 11.27 -15.54
CA GLY A 220 -32.19 10.14 -16.44
C GLY A 220 -30.93 9.29 -16.62
N GLY A 221 -29.74 9.87 -16.48
CA GLY A 221 -28.47 9.15 -16.50
C GLY A 221 -28.28 8.26 -15.27
N ILE A 222 -28.54 8.80 -14.07
CA ILE A 222 -28.43 8.03 -12.82
C ILE A 222 -29.54 6.98 -12.69
N GLU A 223 -30.80 7.32 -13.01
CA GLU A 223 -31.87 6.32 -13.06
C GLU A 223 -31.55 5.21 -14.09
N GLY A 224 -31.01 5.60 -15.24
CA GLY A 224 -30.58 4.66 -16.27
C GLY A 224 -29.48 3.70 -15.81
N ALA A 225 -28.52 4.20 -15.02
CA ALA A 225 -27.48 3.38 -14.40
C ALA A 225 -28.07 2.44 -13.32
N SER A 226 -29.00 2.92 -12.50
CA SER A 226 -29.67 2.11 -11.47
C SER A 226 -30.55 0.99 -12.05
N ASP A 227 -31.24 1.26 -13.16
CA ASP A 227 -32.11 0.29 -13.84
C ASP A 227 -31.36 -0.71 -14.74
N ALA A 228 -30.10 -0.44 -15.05
CA ALA A 228 -29.29 -1.28 -15.93
C ALA A 228 -28.82 -2.57 -15.25
N SER A 229 -28.56 -3.60 -16.06
CA SER A 229 -28.13 -4.93 -15.59
C SER A 229 -26.81 -5.39 -16.20
N ASP A 230 -26.08 -4.47 -16.84
CA ASP A 230 -24.80 -4.73 -17.48
C ASP A 230 -23.88 -3.52 -17.35
N ALA A 231 -22.58 -3.80 -17.20
CA ALA A 231 -21.54 -2.80 -16.98
C ALA A 231 -21.52 -1.71 -18.06
N ASP A 232 -21.60 -2.08 -19.34
CA ASP A 232 -21.53 -1.13 -20.46
C ASP A 232 -22.64 -0.06 -20.39
N SER A 233 -23.88 -0.49 -20.08
CA SER A 233 -25.03 0.41 -19.97
C SER A 233 -24.94 1.30 -18.73
N ILE A 234 -24.44 0.76 -17.61
CA ILE A 234 -24.20 1.53 -16.39
C ILE A 234 -23.15 2.61 -16.67
N GLN A 235 -21.98 2.23 -17.19
CA GLN A 235 -20.89 3.16 -17.52
C GLN A 235 -21.37 4.27 -18.47
N GLN A 236 -22.11 3.91 -19.53
CA GLN A 236 -22.62 4.92 -20.47
C GLN A 236 -23.59 5.91 -19.81
N SER A 237 -24.49 5.43 -18.96
CA SER A 237 -25.52 6.26 -18.33
C SER A 237 -24.92 7.17 -17.25
N ALA A 238 -23.97 6.63 -16.48
CA ALA A 238 -23.25 7.37 -15.45
C ALA A 238 -22.34 8.46 -16.05
N ARG A 239 -21.66 8.18 -17.17
CA ARG A 239 -20.93 9.20 -17.97
C ARG A 239 -21.82 10.35 -18.39
N ALA A 240 -23.01 10.04 -18.93
CA ALA A 240 -23.94 11.07 -19.38
C ALA A 240 -24.44 11.95 -18.23
N ALA A 241 -24.63 11.37 -17.04
CA ALA A 241 -24.95 12.14 -15.84
C ALA A 241 -23.80 13.07 -15.43
N ALA A 242 -22.56 12.57 -15.40
CA ALA A 242 -21.39 13.39 -15.10
C ALA A 242 -21.22 14.55 -16.10
N ASP A 243 -21.37 14.30 -17.41
CA ASP A 243 -21.29 15.34 -18.45
C ASP A 243 -22.33 16.46 -18.24
N ALA A 244 -23.54 16.12 -17.79
CA ALA A 244 -24.58 17.10 -17.49
C ALA A 244 -24.18 18.05 -16.33
N THR A 245 -23.48 17.53 -15.31
CA THR A 245 -22.98 18.34 -14.19
C THR A 245 -21.87 19.30 -14.62
N VAL A 246 -21.01 18.88 -15.56
CA VAL A 246 -19.98 19.75 -16.16
C VAL A 246 -20.63 20.92 -16.87
N GLU A 247 -21.58 20.67 -17.77
CA GLU A 247 -22.27 21.76 -18.48
C GLU A 247 -23.02 22.70 -17.53
N ALA A 248 -23.64 22.15 -16.47
CA ALA A 248 -24.34 22.94 -15.47
C ALA A 248 -23.40 23.86 -14.68
N SER A 249 -22.18 23.41 -14.39
CA SER A 249 -21.19 24.24 -13.69
C SER A 249 -20.86 25.54 -14.45
N TYR A 250 -20.86 25.50 -15.79
CA TYR A 250 -20.65 26.68 -16.64
C TYR A 250 -21.86 27.62 -16.71
N GLU A 251 -23.06 27.14 -16.37
CA GLU A 251 -24.25 27.99 -16.22
C GLU A 251 -24.30 28.64 -14.84
N LEU A 252 -23.81 27.93 -13.80
CA LEU A 252 -23.84 28.38 -12.40
C LEU A 252 -22.77 29.41 -12.07
N ALA A 253 -21.58 29.30 -12.65
CA ALA A 253 -20.42 30.10 -12.25
C ALA A 253 -19.62 30.64 -13.46
N PRO A 254 -18.76 31.66 -13.25
CA PRO A 254 -17.87 32.16 -14.30
C PRO A 254 -16.97 31.06 -14.89
N LYS A 255 -16.51 31.27 -16.13
CA LYS A 255 -15.68 30.29 -16.89
C LYS A 255 -14.47 29.79 -16.10
N SER A 256 -13.81 30.66 -15.34
CA SER A 256 -12.65 30.31 -14.50
C SER A 256 -13.02 29.38 -13.33
N VAL A 257 -14.17 29.62 -12.68
CA VAL A 257 -14.67 28.77 -11.60
C VAL A 257 -15.08 27.41 -12.15
N ALA A 258 -15.92 27.39 -13.19
CA ALA A 258 -16.34 26.15 -13.85
C ALA A 258 -15.14 25.36 -14.40
N GLY A 259 -14.11 26.06 -14.90
CA GLY A 259 -12.84 25.46 -15.29
C GLY A 259 -12.12 24.77 -14.13
N ALA A 260 -11.94 25.45 -13.00
CA ALA A 260 -11.32 24.86 -11.81
C ALA A 260 -12.11 23.65 -11.30
N SER A 261 -13.44 23.74 -11.27
CA SER A 261 -14.29 22.64 -10.85
C SER A 261 -14.26 21.46 -11.84
N HIS A 262 -14.18 21.70 -13.15
CA HIS A 262 -14.05 20.63 -14.16
C HIS A 262 -12.69 19.91 -14.04
N LEU A 263 -11.60 20.65 -13.78
CA LEU A 263 -10.30 20.06 -13.48
C LEU A 263 -10.33 19.23 -12.19
N ALA A 264 -11.06 19.67 -11.17
CA ALA A 264 -11.27 18.88 -9.95
C ALA A 264 -12.01 17.56 -10.23
N LEU A 265 -13.06 17.56 -11.07
CA LEU A 265 -13.71 16.32 -11.50
C LEU A 265 -12.72 15.38 -12.24
N MET A 266 -11.90 15.92 -13.14
CA MET A 266 -10.87 15.11 -13.83
C MET A 266 -9.83 14.54 -12.85
N GLN A 267 -9.50 15.27 -11.79
CA GLN A 267 -8.61 14.80 -10.73
C GLN A 267 -9.25 13.65 -9.95
N SER A 268 -10.52 13.78 -9.56
CA SER A 268 -11.29 12.71 -8.92
C SER A 268 -11.31 11.44 -9.77
N VAL A 269 -11.59 11.54 -11.08
CA VAL A 269 -11.52 10.37 -11.99
C VAL A 269 -10.11 9.76 -12.07
N GLY A 270 -9.07 10.56 -11.85
CA GLY A 270 -7.70 10.06 -11.73
C GLY A 270 -7.49 9.15 -10.52
N PHE A 271 -8.13 9.48 -9.41
CA PHE A 271 -8.14 8.66 -8.21
C PHE A 271 -9.06 7.44 -8.36
N ASP A 272 -10.19 7.56 -9.05
CA ASP A 272 -11.02 6.38 -9.42
C ASP A 272 -10.20 5.36 -10.22
N ALA A 273 -9.33 5.83 -11.13
CA ALA A 273 -8.47 4.96 -11.92
C ALA A 273 -7.38 4.27 -11.08
N GLU A 274 -6.84 4.96 -10.07
CA GLU A 274 -5.89 4.39 -9.10
C GLU A 274 -6.57 3.27 -8.33
N VAL A 275 -7.73 3.55 -7.72
CA VAL A 275 -8.55 2.57 -7.01
C VAL A 275 -8.89 1.39 -7.91
N LEU A 276 -9.40 1.65 -9.12
CA LEU A 276 -9.78 0.60 -10.06
C LEU A 276 -8.60 -0.30 -10.41
N SER A 277 -7.40 0.26 -10.61
CA SER A 277 -6.21 -0.53 -10.89
C SER A 277 -5.79 -1.41 -9.70
N GLY A 278 -6.09 -0.98 -8.47
CA GLY A 278 -5.82 -1.73 -7.23
C GLY A 278 -6.88 -2.78 -6.87
N LEU A 279 -8.07 -2.77 -7.48
CA LEU A 279 -9.17 -3.72 -7.18
C LEU A 279 -9.00 -5.13 -7.80
N GLY A 280 -7.90 -5.38 -8.53
CA GLY A 280 -7.78 -6.54 -9.46
C GLY A 280 -7.43 -7.89 -8.84
N GLY A 281 -7.25 -8.02 -7.53
CA GLY A 281 -6.79 -9.25 -6.88
C GLY A 281 -6.26 -8.96 -5.47
N PRO A 282 -5.73 -9.96 -4.74
CA PRO A 282 -4.96 -9.65 -3.55
C PRO A 282 -3.87 -8.62 -3.91
N GLY A 283 -3.79 -7.52 -3.16
CA GLY A 283 -2.76 -6.50 -3.34
C GLY A 283 -1.44 -6.88 -2.68
N ASP A 284 -0.44 -6.00 -2.75
CA ASP A 284 0.85 -6.20 -2.09
C ASP A 284 0.71 -6.44 -0.58
N ASP A 285 -0.33 -5.89 0.07
CA ASP A 285 -0.67 -6.15 1.48
C ASP A 285 -0.88 -7.64 1.78
N TYR A 286 -1.52 -8.37 0.87
CA TYR A 286 -1.68 -9.81 1.05
C TYR A 286 -0.33 -10.54 0.94
N ALA A 287 0.55 -10.11 0.03
CA ALA A 287 1.90 -10.66 -0.08
C ALA A 287 2.76 -10.29 1.15
N HIS A 288 2.60 -9.09 1.70
CA HIS A 288 3.20 -8.68 2.97
C HIS A 288 2.73 -9.62 4.08
N ALA A 289 1.42 -9.81 4.25
CA ALA A 289 0.83 -10.70 5.25
C ALA A 289 1.27 -12.17 5.07
N ALA A 290 1.38 -12.67 3.85
CA ALA A 290 1.90 -14.01 3.57
C ALA A 290 3.37 -14.15 4.03
N SER A 291 4.18 -13.11 3.85
CA SER A 291 5.56 -13.09 4.34
C SER A 291 5.63 -13.02 5.87
N LEU A 292 4.72 -12.29 6.54
CA LEU A 292 4.58 -12.28 8.00
C LEU A 292 4.23 -13.68 8.54
N THR A 293 3.32 -14.39 7.86
CA THR A 293 2.98 -15.79 8.16
C THR A 293 4.19 -16.72 8.07
N LEU A 294 5.07 -16.52 7.08
CA LEU A 294 6.34 -17.25 7.00
C LEU A 294 7.29 -16.92 8.17
N TYR A 295 7.36 -15.66 8.61
CA TYR A 295 8.12 -15.30 9.81
C TYR A 295 7.56 -15.93 11.08
N ARG A 296 6.23 -16.02 11.23
CA ARG A 296 5.59 -16.73 12.36
C ARG A 296 6.05 -18.19 12.42
N ALA A 297 6.02 -18.89 11.29
CA ALA A 297 6.48 -20.29 11.21
C ALA A 297 7.98 -20.41 11.57
N ARG A 298 8.83 -19.54 11.02
CA ARG A 298 10.28 -19.52 11.29
C ARG A 298 10.62 -19.15 12.73
N ALA A 299 9.85 -18.28 13.38
CA ALA A 299 10.01 -17.97 14.79
C ALA A 299 9.67 -19.19 15.65
N ALA A 300 8.63 -19.94 15.28
CA ALA A 300 8.23 -21.15 15.98
C ALA A 300 9.29 -22.28 15.89
N ASP A 301 10.08 -22.28 14.81
CA ASP A 301 11.26 -23.14 14.67
C ASP A 301 12.36 -22.87 15.72
N VAL A 302 12.45 -21.67 16.28
CA VAL A 302 13.40 -21.37 17.36
C VAL A 302 13.08 -22.21 18.60
N ALA A 303 11.81 -22.27 18.99
CA ALA A 303 11.38 -22.93 20.21
C ALA A 303 11.63 -24.45 20.21
N TRP A 304 11.33 -25.15 19.10
CA TRP A 304 11.61 -26.59 19.07
C TRP A 304 13.12 -26.89 18.99
N LEU A 305 13.93 -26.04 18.34
CA LEU A 305 15.40 -26.18 18.33
C LEU A 305 16.01 -25.96 19.71
N VAL A 306 15.54 -24.97 20.48
CA VAL A 306 15.91 -24.80 21.90
C VAL A 306 15.56 -26.05 22.68
N ALA A 307 14.36 -26.60 22.50
CA ALA A 307 13.93 -27.82 23.17
C ALA A 307 14.82 -29.03 22.82
N GLN A 308 15.44 -29.08 21.64
CA GLN A 308 16.40 -30.10 21.22
C GLN A 308 17.85 -29.81 21.67
N GLY A 309 18.08 -28.74 22.45
CA GLY A 309 19.39 -28.35 22.95
C GLY A 309 20.29 -27.71 21.89
N LYS A 310 19.70 -27.19 20.81
CA LYS A 310 20.41 -26.48 19.72
C LYS A 310 20.34 -24.97 19.92
N THR A 311 20.65 -24.51 21.13
CA THR A 311 20.47 -23.13 21.60
C THR A 311 21.23 -22.08 20.76
N GLU A 312 22.50 -22.33 20.45
CA GLU A 312 23.33 -21.42 19.63
C GLU A 312 22.79 -21.26 18.20
N PHE A 313 22.33 -22.37 17.61
CA PHE A 313 21.72 -22.33 16.28
C PHE A 313 20.32 -21.70 16.30
N ALA A 314 19.53 -21.96 17.35
CA ALA A 314 18.22 -21.35 17.54
C ALA A 314 18.31 -19.82 17.70
N ALA A 315 19.31 -19.33 18.44
CA ALA A 315 19.59 -17.90 18.55
C ALA A 315 20.04 -17.28 17.21
N THR A 316 20.85 -18.01 16.43
CA THR A 316 21.22 -17.59 15.07
C THR A 316 19.97 -17.49 14.20
N LEU A 317 19.05 -18.45 14.28
CA LEU A 317 17.80 -18.43 13.53
C LEU A 317 16.94 -17.21 13.90
N ALA A 318 16.77 -16.91 15.19
CA ALA A 318 16.04 -15.73 15.63
C ALA A 318 16.65 -14.42 15.11
N GLY A 319 17.98 -14.29 15.16
CA GLY A 319 18.69 -13.13 14.60
C GLY A 319 18.57 -13.02 13.07
N ASP A 320 18.60 -14.14 12.35
CA ASP A 320 18.45 -14.18 10.88
C ASP A 320 16.97 -13.97 10.45
N VAL A 321 15.99 -14.21 11.32
CA VAL A 321 14.60 -13.78 11.09
C VAL A 321 14.52 -12.26 11.14
N PHE A 322 15.04 -11.65 12.20
CA PHE A 322 15.10 -10.20 12.35
C PHE A 322 15.83 -9.54 11.17
N ALA A 323 17.06 -9.95 10.89
CA ALA A 323 17.86 -9.36 9.81
C ALA A 323 17.24 -9.51 8.40
N HIS A 324 16.43 -10.55 8.18
CA HIS A 324 15.71 -10.69 6.91
C HIS A 324 14.47 -9.79 6.86
N PHE A 325 13.75 -9.66 7.98
CA PHE A 325 12.59 -8.77 8.08
C PHE A 325 12.99 -7.31 7.86
N GLU A 326 14.10 -6.86 8.46
CA GLU A 326 14.62 -5.50 8.31
C GLU A 326 14.82 -5.06 6.85
N GLY A 327 15.15 -6.00 5.96
CA GLY A 327 15.33 -5.75 4.53
C GLY A 327 14.13 -6.15 3.65
N ALA A 328 13.02 -6.58 4.24
CA ALA A 328 11.86 -7.07 3.51
C ALA A 328 10.85 -5.96 3.25
N ARG A 329 10.14 -6.05 2.11
CA ARG A 329 9.05 -5.10 1.76
C ARG A 329 7.94 -5.07 2.81
N ALA A 330 7.77 -6.14 3.58
CA ALA A 330 6.76 -6.23 4.65
C ALA A 330 7.14 -5.49 5.93
N HIS A 331 8.36 -4.93 6.03
CA HIS A 331 8.76 -4.10 7.16
C HIS A 331 7.89 -2.85 7.22
N GLU A 332 8.07 -1.95 6.24
CA GLU A 332 7.36 -0.67 6.18
C GLU A 332 5.83 -0.89 6.19
N ALA A 333 5.36 -1.95 5.50
CA ALA A 333 3.94 -2.29 5.50
C ALA A 333 3.40 -2.71 6.88
N LEU A 334 4.16 -3.48 7.67
CA LEU A 334 3.74 -3.82 9.03
C LEU A 334 3.71 -2.59 9.93
N GLU A 335 4.77 -1.78 9.89
CA GLU A 335 4.87 -0.56 10.69
C GLU A 335 3.73 0.41 10.37
N GLU A 336 3.39 0.56 9.09
CA GLU A 336 2.30 1.41 8.64
C GLU A 336 0.91 0.86 9.00
N ALA A 337 0.72 -0.45 8.86
CA ALA A 337 -0.57 -1.09 9.14
C ALA A 337 -0.85 -1.15 10.65
N ASP A 338 0.15 -1.47 11.47
CA ASP A 338 0.05 -1.51 12.92
C ASP A 338 1.42 -1.33 13.60
N HIS A 339 1.70 -0.09 14.00
CA HIS A 339 2.97 0.29 14.63
C HIS A 339 3.21 -0.42 15.98
N ASP A 340 2.16 -0.63 16.79
CA ASP A 340 2.29 -1.35 18.07
C ASP A 340 2.68 -2.83 17.83
N ALA A 341 2.11 -3.44 16.79
CA ALA A 341 2.47 -4.78 16.36
C ALA A 341 3.92 -4.86 15.85
N TYR A 342 4.38 -3.86 15.09
CA TYR A 342 5.77 -3.76 14.65
C TYR A 342 6.75 -3.73 15.85
N GLU A 343 6.58 -2.78 16.79
CA GLU A 343 7.45 -2.67 17.97
C GLU A 343 7.40 -3.93 18.84
N GLY A 344 6.20 -4.49 19.02
CA GLY A 344 5.99 -5.72 19.78
C GLY A 344 6.68 -6.93 19.14
N PHE A 345 6.67 -7.02 17.81
CA PHE A 345 7.36 -8.05 17.06
C PHE A 345 8.89 -7.93 17.17
N GLU A 346 9.45 -6.73 16.99
CA GLU A 346 10.89 -6.46 17.14
C GLU A 346 11.38 -6.82 18.55
N GLY A 347 10.74 -6.27 19.58
CA GLY A 347 11.09 -6.57 20.97
C GLY A 347 10.88 -8.04 21.35
N GLY A 348 9.88 -8.68 20.74
CA GLY A 348 9.63 -10.11 20.84
C GLY A 348 10.78 -10.95 20.25
N LEU A 349 11.30 -10.59 19.07
CA LEU A 349 12.43 -11.28 18.44
C LEU A 349 13.73 -11.12 19.22
N GLU A 350 14.01 -9.93 19.77
CA GLU A 350 15.17 -9.70 20.62
C GLU A 350 15.10 -10.59 21.89
N SER A 351 13.92 -10.64 22.50
CA SER A 351 13.63 -11.51 23.65
C SER A 351 13.78 -12.99 23.27
N LEU A 352 13.29 -13.39 22.10
CA LEU A 352 13.35 -14.76 21.61
C LEU A 352 14.80 -15.21 21.36
N LYS A 353 15.61 -14.35 20.74
CA LYS A 353 17.05 -14.59 20.56
C LYS A 353 17.76 -14.75 21.90
N SER A 354 17.54 -13.82 22.82
CA SER A 354 18.14 -13.85 24.16
C SER A 354 17.75 -15.10 24.96
N ALA A 355 16.47 -15.48 24.91
CA ALA A 355 15.97 -16.70 25.54
C ALA A 355 16.59 -17.96 24.90
N ALA A 356 16.70 -17.99 23.58
CA ALA A 356 17.32 -19.09 22.86
C ALA A 356 18.81 -19.26 23.20
N GLU A 357 19.58 -18.18 23.30
CA GLU A 357 21.00 -18.21 23.72
C GLU A 357 21.16 -18.80 25.13
N SER A 358 20.26 -18.42 26.04
CA SER A 358 20.25 -18.90 27.42
C SER A 358 19.81 -20.37 27.54
N GLY A 359 19.08 -20.88 26.54
CA GLY A 359 18.44 -22.19 26.55
C GLY A 359 17.26 -22.30 27.51
N ASP A 360 16.68 -21.16 27.91
CA ASP A 360 15.51 -21.10 28.76
C ASP A 360 14.25 -21.37 27.94
N ALA A 361 13.72 -22.59 28.07
CA ALA A 361 12.56 -23.03 27.31
C ALA A 361 11.25 -22.29 27.69
N GLU A 362 11.12 -21.81 28.93
CA GLU A 362 9.94 -21.06 29.38
C GLU A 362 9.99 -19.66 28.79
N ALA A 363 11.13 -18.96 28.95
CA ALA A 363 11.33 -17.64 28.35
C ALA A 363 11.27 -17.68 26.81
N THR A 364 11.72 -18.77 26.17
CA THR A 364 11.61 -18.95 24.72
C THR A 364 10.15 -19.08 24.28
N ALA A 365 9.33 -19.80 25.05
CA ALA A 365 7.91 -19.93 24.75
C ALA A 365 7.16 -18.61 24.93
N ASP A 366 7.46 -17.87 26.00
CA ASP A 366 6.87 -16.55 26.26
C ASP A 366 7.22 -15.55 25.14
N ALA A 367 8.51 -15.48 24.77
CA ALA A 367 8.96 -14.59 23.69
C ALA A 367 8.38 -14.99 22.32
N LEU A 368 8.24 -16.29 22.05
CA LEU A 368 7.58 -16.77 20.83
C LEU A 368 6.10 -16.37 20.80
N ALA A 369 5.39 -16.44 21.93
CA ALA A 369 3.99 -16.02 22.01
C ALA A 369 3.85 -14.52 21.69
N THR A 370 4.77 -13.68 22.18
CA THR A 370 4.82 -12.26 21.84
C THR A 370 5.07 -12.04 20.34
N VAL A 371 6.02 -12.76 19.74
CA VAL A 371 6.28 -12.68 18.29
C VAL A 371 5.05 -13.07 17.48
N ASP A 372 4.40 -14.18 17.84
CA ASP A 372 3.24 -14.71 17.12
C ASP A 372 2.02 -13.80 17.23
N GLU A 373 1.71 -13.28 18.42
CA GLU A 373 0.60 -12.35 18.66
C GLU A 373 0.73 -11.09 17.78
N ASN A 374 1.92 -10.47 17.78
CA ASN A 374 2.14 -9.24 17.03
C ASN A 374 2.15 -9.48 15.51
N LEU A 375 2.79 -10.55 15.04
CA LEU A 375 2.73 -10.87 13.61
C LEU A 375 1.32 -11.24 13.15
N LEU A 376 0.51 -11.89 13.99
CA LEU A 376 -0.89 -12.17 13.67
C LEU A 376 -1.73 -10.90 13.59
N THR A 377 -1.52 -9.94 14.49
CA THR A 377 -2.13 -8.60 14.40
C THR A 377 -1.80 -7.94 13.06
N GLY A 378 -0.52 -7.95 12.67
CA GLY A 378 -0.08 -7.44 11.37
C GLY A 378 -0.69 -8.17 10.17
N VAL A 379 -0.74 -9.51 10.20
CA VAL A 379 -1.41 -10.32 9.18
C VAL A 379 -2.88 -9.94 9.05
N SER A 380 -3.57 -9.74 10.17
CA SER A 380 -4.99 -9.35 10.19
C SER A 380 -5.21 -7.94 9.64
N ALA A 381 -4.33 -7.00 9.99
CA ALA A 381 -4.39 -5.62 9.52
C ALA A 381 -4.18 -5.52 8.00
N LEU A 382 -3.24 -6.29 7.45
CA LEU A 382 -2.88 -6.26 6.03
C LEU A 382 -3.81 -7.11 5.15
N ALA A 383 -4.18 -8.31 5.59
CA ALA A 383 -4.94 -9.24 4.74
C ALA A 383 -6.47 -9.16 4.92
N GLY A 384 -6.97 -8.52 5.98
CA GLY A 384 -8.41 -8.50 6.29
C GLY A 384 -9.01 -9.91 6.35
N GLU A 385 -10.08 -10.18 5.58
CA GLU A 385 -10.68 -11.52 5.47
C GLU A 385 -9.71 -12.58 4.95
N GLY A 386 -8.70 -12.17 4.19
CA GLY A 386 -7.64 -13.04 3.68
C GLY A 386 -6.72 -13.61 4.78
N ALA A 387 -6.76 -13.06 5.99
CA ALA A 387 -5.99 -13.53 7.14
C ALA A 387 -6.37 -14.98 7.53
N THR A 388 -7.61 -15.38 7.32
CA THR A 388 -8.10 -16.75 7.62
C THR A 388 -7.35 -17.82 6.82
N THR A 389 -7.09 -17.56 5.53
CA THR A 389 -6.34 -18.46 4.65
C THR A 389 -4.87 -18.52 5.03
N LEU A 390 -4.30 -17.39 5.45
CA LEU A 390 -2.93 -17.33 5.96
C LEU A 390 -2.78 -18.03 7.32
N GLU A 391 -3.80 -17.95 8.19
CA GLU A 391 -3.83 -18.69 9.45
C GLU A 391 -3.90 -20.20 9.19
N SER A 392 -4.69 -20.63 8.21
CA SER A 392 -4.71 -22.04 7.77
C SER A 392 -3.31 -22.50 7.32
N ALA A 393 -2.60 -21.71 6.52
CA ALA A 393 -1.24 -22.03 6.08
C ALA A 393 -0.24 -22.07 7.25
N PHE A 394 -0.38 -21.15 8.23
CA PHE A 394 0.40 -21.20 9.47
C PHE A 394 0.13 -22.50 10.26
N PHE A 395 -1.14 -22.86 10.45
CA PHE A 395 -1.53 -24.11 11.10
C PHE A 395 -0.92 -25.32 10.38
N ARG A 396 -0.93 -25.34 9.04
CA ARG A 396 -0.29 -26.40 8.25
C ARG A 396 1.22 -26.47 8.49
N ALA A 397 1.93 -25.34 8.54
CA ALA A 397 3.36 -25.32 8.87
C ALA A 397 3.61 -25.91 10.27
N ARG A 398 2.82 -25.53 11.27
CA ARG A 398 2.94 -26.04 12.65
C ARG A 398 2.57 -27.52 12.78
N LEU A 399 1.60 -28.01 12.01
CA LEU A 399 1.28 -29.45 11.90
C LEU A 399 2.43 -30.22 11.26
N ALA A 400 3.12 -29.63 10.29
CA ALA A 400 4.33 -30.19 9.70
C ALA A 400 5.46 -30.30 10.74
N ASP A 401 5.64 -29.31 11.61
CA ASP A 401 6.59 -29.38 12.73
C ASP A 401 6.25 -30.52 13.71
N ALA A 402 4.97 -30.65 14.07
CA ALA A 402 4.49 -31.74 14.91
C ALA A 402 4.79 -33.10 14.28
N ARG A 403 4.58 -33.24 12.97
CA ARG A 403 4.93 -34.44 12.20
C ARG A 403 6.43 -34.74 12.27
N GLU A 404 7.30 -33.74 12.09
CA GLU A 404 8.74 -33.93 12.16
C GLU A 404 9.23 -34.27 13.58
N LEU A 405 8.60 -33.71 14.62
CA LEU A 405 8.83 -34.09 16.01
C LEU A 405 8.50 -35.56 16.28
N VAL A 406 7.41 -36.08 15.70
CA VAL A 406 7.06 -37.50 15.79
C VAL A 406 8.15 -38.37 15.15
N GLU A 407 8.66 -37.99 13.97
CA GLU A 407 9.75 -38.71 13.28
C GLU A 407 11.06 -38.72 14.11
N LEU A 408 11.33 -37.64 14.84
CA LEU A 408 12.45 -37.55 15.78
C LEU A 408 12.21 -38.32 17.09
N GLY A 409 11.03 -38.90 17.29
CA GLY A 409 10.63 -39.62 18.50
C GLY A 409 10.27 -38.72 19.68
N ALA A 410 10.05 -37.42 19.44
CA ALA A 410 9.66 -36.42 20.43
C ALA A 410 8.14 -36.25 20.49
N THR A 411 7.41 -37.36 20.63
CA THR A 411 5.94 -37.40 20.53
C THR A 411 5.21 -36.54 21.56
N ASP A 412 5.75 -36.41 22.77
CA ASP A 412 5.15 -35.55 23.80
C ASP A 412 5.13 -34.07 23.37
N ARG A 413 6.14 -33.62 22.61
CA ARG A 413 6.21 -32.25 22.10
C ARG A 413 5.32 -32.04 20.89
N ALA A 414 5.21 -33.05 20.02
CA ALA A 414 4.25 -33.04 18.93
C ALA A 414 2.81 -32.92 19.45
N ALA A 415 2.47 -33.64 20.53
CA ALA A 415 1.20 -33.48 21.23
C ALA A 415 1.00 -32.04 21.74
N SER A 416 2.01 -31.43 22.36
CA SER A 416 1.90 -30.04 22.83
C SER A 416 1.64 -29.03 21.70
N ILE A 417 2.26 -29.19 20.53
CA ILE A 417 1.96 -28.34 19.36
C ILE A 417 0.50 -28.55 18.92
N ALA A 418 0.07 -29.80 18.77
CA ALA A 418 -1.29 -30.11 18.36
C ALA A 418 -2.35 -29.62 19.36
N GLU A 419 -2.09 -29.72 20.66
CA GLU A 419 -2.96 -29.18 21.72
C GLU A 419 -3.04 -27.65 21.66
N GLY A 420 -1.93 -26.97 21.37
CA GLY A 420 -1.90 -25.51 21.19
C GLY A 420 -2.73 -25.07 19.98
N LEU A 421 -2.56 -25.74 18.84
CA LEU A 421 -3.36 -25.48 17.64
C LEU A 421 -4.85 -25.76 17.87
N PHE A 422 -5.18 -26.85 18.58
CA PHE A 422 -6.57 -27.14 18.97
C PHE A 422 -7.17 -26.00 19.80
N GLY A 423 -6.42 -25.48 20.78
CA GLY A 423 -6.86 -24.35 21.60
C GLY A 423 -7.13 -23.08 20.77
N ARG A 424 -6.22 -22.73 19.86
CA ARG A 424 -6.34 -21.56 18.98
C ARG A 424 -7.51 -21.68 18.00
N PHE A 425 -7.70 -22.88 17.45
CA PHE A 425 -8.86 -23.17 16.61
C PHE A 425 -10.18 -23.01 17.41
N GLU A 426 -10.25 -23.52 18.63
CA GLU A 426 -11.44 -23.33 19.50
C GLU A 426 -11.68 -21.86 19.89
N GLU A 427 -10.62 -21.04 19.93
CA GLU A 427 -10.69 -19.60 20.19
C GLU A 427 -11.12 -18.79 18.95
N ASN A 428 -11.29 -19.45 17.80
CA ASN A 428 -11.60 -18.83 16.51
C ASN A 428 -10.56 -17.78 16.08
N GLU A 429 -9.29 -18.09 16.27
CA GLU A 429 -8.18 -17.21 15.88
C GLU A 429 -8.21 -16.93 14.38
N ALA A 430 -8.14 -15.65 13.99
CA ALA A 430 -8.32 -15.19 12.60
C ALA A 430 -9.55 -15.82 11.89
N ASP A 431 -10.64 -16.02 12.63
CA ASP A 431 -11.92 -16.55 12.13
C ASP A 431 -11.88 -17.97 11.52
N ILE A 432 -10.78 -18.71 11.72
CA ILE A 432 -10.57 -20.02 11.07
C ILE A 432 -11.60 -21.08 11.46
N HIS A 433 -12.14 -21.05 12.68
CA HIS A 433 -13.12 -22.02 13.14
C HIS A 433 -14.45 -21.81 12.42
N GLU A 434 -14.96 -20.59 12.49
CA GLU A 434 -16.23 -20.24 11.88
C GLU A 434 -16.15 -20.40 10.36
N ALA A 435 -15.03 -20.01 9.74
CA ALA A 435 -14.83 -20.17 8.30
C ALA A 435 -14.83 -21.64 7.85
N VAL A 436 -14.10 -22.52 8.56
CA VAL A 436 -14.08 -23.96 8.23
C VAL A 436 -15.46 -24.61 8.46
N GLU A 437 -16.15 -24.27 9.54
CA GLU A 437 -17.52 -24.75 9.80
C GLU A 437 -18.51 -24.25 8.74
N HIS A 438 -18.39 -22.98 8.35
CA HIS A 438 -19.23 -22.34 7.35
C HIS A 438 -19.07 -22.98 5.97
N GLU A 439 -17.83 -23.23 5.55
CA GLU A 439 -17.53 -23.85 4.26
C GLU A 439 -18.06 -25.28 4.21
N SER A 440 -17.76 -26.12 5.22
CA SER A 440 -18.24 -27.50 5.22
C SER A 440 -18.17 -28.19 6.59
N GLU A 441 -19.32 -28.64 7.07
CA GLU A 441 -19.44 -29.55 8.24
C GLU A 441 -18.55 -30.81 8.07
N ASP A 442 -18.41 -31.33 6.86
CA ASP A 442 -17.55 -32.49 6.57
C ASP A 442 -16.05 -32.14 6.59
N LEU A 443 -15.65 -30.90 6.25
CA LEU A 443 -14.27 -30.42 6.40
C LEU A 443 -13.93 -30.24 7.88
N TYR A 444 -14.80 -29.55 8.60
CA TYR A 444 -14.69 -29.32 10.04
C TYR A 444 -14.50 -30.63 10.82
N HIS A 445 -15.37 -31.62 10.61
CA HIS A 445 -15.26 -32.92 11.28
C HIS A 445 -13.95 -33.66 10.96
N ARG A 446 -13.45 -33.56 9.72
CA ARG A 446 -12.18 -34.21 9.35
C ARG A 446 -11.00 -33.48 9.98
N PHE A 447 -10.98 -32.16 9.88
CA PHE A 447 -9.88 -31.36 10.41
C PHE A 447 -9.79 -31.48 11.92
N GLU A 448 -10.83 -31.09 12.65
CA GLU A 448 -10.77 -30.98 14.11
C GLU A 448 -10.94 -32.35 14.79
N GLU A 449 -12.08 -33.01 14.58
CA GLU A 449 -12.46 -34.20 15.35
C GLU A 449 -11.67 -35.45 14.95
N GLU A 450 -11.44 -35.66 13.66
CA GLU A 450 -10.71 -36.84 13.17
C GLU A 450 -9.21 -36.65 13.25
N HIS A 451 -8.68 -35.54 12.72
CA HIS A 451 -7.24 -35.38 12.51
C HIS A 451 -6.53 -34.60 13.62
N LEU A 452 -6.97 -33.41 13.99
CA LEU A 452 -6.28 -32.60 15.01
C LEU A 452 -6.38 -33.24 16.41
N ALA A 453 -7.59 -33.59 16.84
CA ALA A 453 -7.78 -34.34 18.09
C ALA A 453 -7.14 -35.73 18.04
N GLY A 454 -7.19 -36.39 16.87
CA GLY A 454 -6.54 -37.68 16.64
C GLY A 454 -5.01 -37.62 16.75
N LEU A 455 -4.39 -36.50 16.32
CA LEU A 455 -2.96 -36.25 16.46
C LEU A 455 -2.58 -36.12 17.94
N VAL A 456 -3.32 -35.32 18.72
CA VAL A 456 -3.11 -35.18 20.18
C VAL A 456 -3.14 -36.55 20.86
N ASP A 457 -4.19 -37.32 20.60
CA ASP A 457 -4.37 -38.66 21.18
C ASP A 457 -3.25 -39.64 20.79
N ALA A 458 -2.90 -39.67 19.50
CA ALA A 458 -1.89 -40.59 18.98
C ALA A 458 -0.48 -40.25 19.47
N ALA A 459 -0.12 -38.96 19.47
CA ALA A 459 1.17 -38.47 19.92
C ALA A 459 1.35 -38.69 21.43
N SER A 460 0.33 -38.37 22.23
CA SER A 460 0.30 -38.64 23.69
C SER A 460 0.39 -40.14 24.02
N ALA A 461 -0.15 -40.99 23.17
CA ALA A 461 -0.04 -42.44 23.29
C ALA A 461 1.32 -43.01 22.80
N GLY A 462 2.21 -42.17 22.27
CA GLY A 462 3.47 -42.58 21.65
C GLY A 462 3.29 -43.41 20.37
N ASN A 463 2.15 -43.28 19.70
CA ASN A 463 1.83 -44.00 18.47
C ASN A 463 2.23 -43.18 17.23
N ALA A 464 3.53 -43.24 16.90
CA ALA A 464 4.12 -42.43 15.83
C ALA A 464 3.44 -42.62 14.46
N GLU A 465 3.12 -43.86 14.07
CA GLU A 465 2.48 -44.15 12.77
C GLU A 465 1.14 -43.43 12.64
N LYS A 466 0.30 -43.50 13.68
CA LYS A 466 -0.99 -42.80 13.67
C LYS A 466 -0.84 -41.29 13.78
N ALA A 467 0.09 -40.81 14.60
CA ALA A 467 0.31 -39.38 14.77
C ALA A 467 0.74 -38.75 13.43
N ILE A 468 1.64 -39.38 12.68
CA ILE A 468 2.00 -38.92 11.32
C ILE A 468 0.78 -38.88 10.40
N SER A 469 -0.04 -39.94 10.36
CA SER A 469 -1.24 -39.95 9.51
C SER A 469 -2.27 -38.89 9.90
N HIS A 470 -2.41 -38.59 11.20
CA HIS A 470 -3.31 -37.53 11.66
C HIS A 470 -2.76 -36.13 11.35
N ALA A 471 -1.45 -35.90 11.49
CA ALA A 471 -0.84 -34.63 11.07
C ALA A 471 -1.01 -34.40 9.55
N GLU A 472 -0.75 -35.42 8.74
CA GLU A 472 -0.94 -35.36 7.27
C GLU A 472 -2.40 -35.10 6.90
N GLY A 473 -3.36 -35.81 7.52
CA GLY A 473 -4.78 -35.59 7.25
C GLY A 473 -5.31 -34.23 7.71
N ALA A 474 -4.76 -33.66 8.78
CA ALA A 474 -5.09 -32.29 9.21
C ALA A 474 -4.58 -31.26 8.21
N MET A 475 -3.34 -31.42 7.72
CA MET A 475 -2.78 -30.55 6.68
C MET A 475 -3.56 -30.64 5.36
N ASP A 476 -3.97 -31.85 4.95
CA ASP A 476 -4.76 -32.06 3.74
C ASP A 476 -6.16 -31.41 3.85
N ALA A 477 -6.80 -31.47 5.02
CA ALA A 477 -8.10 -30.84 5.25
C ALA A 477 -8.03 -29.31 5.20
N LEU A 478 -6.98 -28.72 5.78
CA LEU A 478 -6.75 -27.27 5.72
C LEU A 478 -6.43 -26.79 4.30
N PHE A 479 -5.62 -27.54 3.54
CA PHE A 479 -5.38 -27.24 2.14
C PHE A 479 -6.66 -27.30 1.28
N GLU A 480 -7.52 -28.29 1.54
CA GLU A 480 -8.83 -28.38 0.89
C GLU A 480 -9.73 -27.19 1.24
N PHE A 481 -9.67 -26.70 2.48
CA PHE A 481 -10.36 -25.48 2.90
C PHE A 481 -9.82 -24.25 2.15
N GLU A 482 -8.50 -24.01 2.17
CA GLU A 482 -7.86 -22.88 1.48
C GLU A 482 -8.27 -22.81 -0.01
N THR A 483 -8.20 -23.94 -0.71
CA THR A 483 -8.57 -24.03 -2.14
C THR A 483 -10.07 -23.91 -2.42
N ALA A 484 -10.91 -24.08 -1.40
CA ALA A 484 -12.37 -23.90 -1.52
C ALA A 484 -12.79 -22.45 -1.33
N VAL A 485 -12.13 -21.71 -0.42
CA VAL A 485 -12.58 -20.38 0.02
C VAL A 485 -11.78 -19.22 -0.59
N SER A 486 -10.61 -19.48 -1.15
CA SER A 486 -9.72 -18.42 -1.66
C SER A 486 -9.43 -18.50 -3.16
N THR A 487 -8.99 -17.39 -3.71
CA THR A 487 -8.51 -17.30 -5.09
C THR A 487 -7.19 -18.07 -5.27
N THR A 488 -6.85 -18.43 -6.51
CA THR A 488 -5.56 -19.07 -6.81
C THR A 488 -4.37 -18.21 -6.36
N ALA A 489 -4.47 -16.88 -6.45
CA ALA A 489 -3.39 -15.99 -6.05
C ALA A 489 -3.17 -15.96 -4.53
N GLU A 490 -4.25 -15.90 -3.76
CA GLU A 490 -4.20 -15.98 -2.29
C GLU A 490 -3.67 -17.34 -1.82
N VAL A 491 -4.20 -18.43 -2.39
CA VAL A 491 -3.70 -19.80 -2.12
C VAL A 491 -2.23 -19.92 -2.48
N SER A 492 -1.78 -19.30 -3.58
CA SER A 492 -0.38 -19.33 -4.00
C SER A 492 0.56 -18.65 -3.01
N ALA A 493 0.18 -17.48 -2.49
CA ALA A 493 0.98 -16.78 -1.50
C ALA A 493 0.97 -17.50 -0.13
N ALA A 494 -0.18 -18.05 0.27
CA ALA A 494 -0.30 -18.90 1.46
C ALA A 494 0.57 -20.17 1.35
N GLU A 495 0.54 -20.84 0.19
CA GLU A 495 1.39 -21.99 -0.11
C GLU A 495 2.87 -21.59 -0.15
N ALA A 496 3.24 -20.44 -0.73
CA ALA A 496 4.61 -19.97 -0.70
C ALA A 496 5.14 -19.82 0.74
N ALA A 497 4.30 -19.38 1.69
CA ALA A 497 4.66 -19.30 3.11
C ALA A 497 4.86 -20.69 3.71
N PHE A 498 3.93 -21.61 3.48
CA PHE A 498 4.07 -23.02 3.91
C PHE A 498 5.34 -23.67 3.32
N PHE A 499 5.58 -23.49 2.03
CA PHE A 499 6.74 -24.02 1.32
C PHE A 499 8.06 -23.44 1.85
N GLY A 500 8.11 -22.14 2.13
CA GLY A 500 9.25 -21.47 2.76
C GLY A 500 9.57 -22.09 4.12
N ALA A 501 8.54 -22.31 4.96
CA ALA A 501 8.68 -22.96 6.26
C ALA A 501 9.26 -24.38 6.12
N ARG A 502 8.74 -25.21 5.19
CA ARG A 502 9.28 -26.56 4.92
C ARG A 502 10.77 -26.57 4.53
N GLY A 503 11.24 -25.49 3.89
CA GLY A 503 12.67 -25.28 3.61
C GLY A 503 13.51 -25.15 4.88
N PHE A 504 13.02 -24.41 5.88
CA PHE A 504 13.68 -24.27 7.19
C PHE A 504 13.51 -25.51 8.07
N ASP A 505 12.39 -26.23 8.00
CA ASP A 505 12.25 -27.53 8.67
C ASP A 505 13.35 -28.50 8.24
N ALA A 506 13.65 -28.53 6.92
CA ALA A 506 14.74 -29.33 6.37
C ALA A 506 16.11 -28.90 6.92
N ALA A 507 16.35 -27.58 7.08
CA ALA A 507 17.56 -27.08 7.71
C ALA A 507 17.66 -27.45 9.20
N GLY A 508 16.55 -27.32 9.96
CA GLY A 508 16.47 -27.74 11.36
C GLY A 508 16.76 -29.23 11.54
N LEU A 509 16.14 -30.08 10.71
CA LEU A 509 16.40 -31.51 10.67
C LEU A 509 17.86 -31.85 10.33
N ALA A 510 18.46 -31.14 9.37
CA ALA A 510 19.87 -31.31 9.04
C ALA A 510 20.78 -30.97 10.24
N THR A 511 20.50 -29.89 10.97
CA THR A 511 21.21 -29.49 12.21
C THR A 511 21.06 -30.53 13.34
N LEU A 512 19.96 -31.28 13.34
CA LEU A 512 19.71 -32.40 14.25
C LEU A 512 20.36 -33.72 13.79
N ASN A 513 21.14 -33.71 12.71
CA ASN A 513 21.76 -34.88 12.07
C ASN A 513 20.74 -35.85 11.44
N SER A 514 19.57 -35.35 11.06
CA SER A 514 18.52 -36.08 10.37
C SER A 514 18.51 -35.76 8.87
N SER A 515 19.69 -35.71 8.25
CA SER A 515 19.90 -35.36 6.83
C SER A 515 19.06 -36.15 5.83
N ALA A 516 18.78 -37.43 6.10
CA ALA A 516 17.91 -38.24 5.25
C ALA A 516 16.46 -37.71 5.30
N ARG A 517 15.95 -37.45 6.51
CA ARG A 517 14.61 -36.89 6.70
C ARG A 517 14.51 -35.47 6.14
N ALA A 518 15.53 -34.64 6.33
CA ALA A 518 15.62 -33.32 5.71
C ALA A 518 15.49 -33.39 4.17
N SER A 519 16.20 -34.34 3.54
CA SER A 519 16.07 -34.57 2.09
C SER A 519 14.69 -35.09 1.70
N ASP A 520 14.03 -35.89 2.54
CA ASP A 520 12.69 -36.42 2.28
C ASP A 520 11.63 -35.32 2.37
N VAL A 521 11.75 -34.39 3.35
CA VAL A 521 10.88 -33.20 3.48
C VAL A 521 10.89 -32.39 2.19
N VAL A 522 12.08 -32.01 1.71
CA VAL A 522 12.21 -31.23 0.47
C VAL A 522 11.68 -32.01 -0.74
N SER A 523 11.85 -33.33 -0.78
CA SER A 523 11.35 -34.14 -1.88
C SER A 523 9.81 -34.19 -1.90
N SER A 524 9.16 -34.34 -0.74
CA SER A 524 7.69 -34.27 -0.66
C SER A 524 7.15 -32.88 -1.00
N THR A 525 7.84 -31.81 -0.57
CA THR A 525 7.47 -30.43 -0.91
C THR A 525 7.55 -30.21 -2.42
N PHE A 526 8.63 -30.66 -3.06
CA PHE A 526 8.77 -30.60 -4.53
C PHE A 526 7.69 -31.42 -5.24
N GLU A 527 7.41 -32.65 -4.77
CA GLU A 527 6.34 -33.48 -5.35
C GLU A 527 4.96 -32.83 -5.22
N PHE A 528 4.68 -32.13 -4.13
CA PHE A 528 3.42 -31.41 -3.94
C PHE A 528 3.30 -30.20 -4.88
N PHE A 529 4.37 -29.41 -5.04
CA PHE A 529 4.42 -28.31 -6.01
C PHE A 529 4.07 -28.79 -7.42
N GLU A 530 4.67 -29.88 -7.87
CA GLU A 530 4.44 -30.48 -9.20
C GLU A 530 3.01 -31.01 -9.42
N THR A 531 2.21 -31.14 -8.35
CA THR A 531 0.78 -31.48 -8.48
C THR A 531 -0.12 -30.26 -8.66
N GLY A 532 0.46 -29.06 -8.70
CA GLY A 532 -0.21 -27.78 -8.86
C GLY A 532 -0.23 -26.95 -7.58
N ALA A 533 -0.26 -27.59 -6.39
CA ALA A 533 -0.33 -26.92 -5.08
C ALA A 533 -1.38 -25.80 -5.04
N GLY A 534 -2.63 -26.12 -5.42
CA GLY A 534 -3.73 -25.16 -5.42
C GLY A 534 -3.72 -24.18 -6.61
N GLY A 535 -2.84 -24.43 -7.60
CA GLY A 535 -2.59 -23.57 -8.75
C GLY A 535 -1.32 -22.72 -8.60
N TYR A 536 -0.62 -22.82 -7.46
CA TYR A 536 0.63 -22.09 -7.22
C TYR A 536 1.72 -22.37 -8.26
N HIS A 537 1.86 -23.62 -8.69
CA HIS A 537 2.86 -23.97 -9.69
C HIS A 537 2.63 -23.24 -11.01
N GLU A 538 1.42 -23.34 -11.55
CA GLU A 538 1.04 -22.70 -12.80
C GLU A 538 1.04 -21.16 -12.67
N ALA A 539 0.54 -20.62 -11.54
CA ALA A 539 0.50 -19.19 -11.30
C ALA A 539 1.89 -18.56 -11.22
N LEU A 540 2.86 -19.23 -10.58
CA LEU A 540 4.24 -18.75 -10.54
C LEU A 540 4.92 -18.84 -11.91
N GLU A 541 4.71 -19.92 -12.67
CA GLU A 541 5.25 -20.05 -14.02
C GLU A 541 4.70 -18.96 -14.97
N GLU A 542 3.42 -18.62 -14.83
CA GLU A 542 2.74 -17.58 -15.60
C GLU A 542 3.21 -16.18 -15.20
N ALA A 543 3.33 -15.91 -13.90
CA ALA A 543 3.75 -14.61 -13.37
C ALA A 543 5.20 -14.26 -13.72
N ASP A 544 6.14 -15.18 -13.46
CA ASP A 544 7.56 -14.97 -13.75
C ASP A 544 8.28 -16.31 -13.94
N HIS A 545 8.49 -16.66 -15.22
CA HIS A 545 9.16 -17.91 -15.60
C HIS A 545 10.61 -18.01 -15.12
N ASP A 546 11.36 -16.90 -15.06
CA ASP A 546 12.75 -16.91 -14.60
C ASP A 546 12.79 -17.12 -13.07
N LEU A 547 11.86 -16.50 -12.34
CA LEU A 547 11.69 -16.71 -10.91
C LEU A 547 11.26 -18.15 -10.61
N TYR A 548 10.30 -18.70 -11.36
CA TYR A 548 9.87 -20.10 -11.28
C TYR A 548 11.07 -21.07 -11.39
N GLU A 549 11.91 -20.94 -12.43
CA GLU A 549 13.10 -21.79 -12.59
C GLU A 549 14.08 -21.63 -11.41
N SER A 550 14.24 -20.39 -10.92
CA SER A 550 15.14 -20.10 -9.80
C SER A 550 14.62 -20.62 -8.45
N PHE A 551 13.29 -20.63 -8.25
CA PHE A 551 12.60 -21.16 -7.08
C PHE A 551 12.79 -22.68 -7.00
N GLU A 552 12.52 -23.40 -8.09
CA GLU A 552 12.77 -24.85 -8.17
C GLU A 552 14.25 -25.21 -8.00
N GLY A 553 15.13 -24.41 -8.61
CA GLY A 553 16.57 -24.53 -8.47
C GLY A 553 17.01 -24.43 -7.01
N ALA A 554 16.59 -23.38 -6.32
CA ALA A 554 16.91 -23.14 -4.91
C ALA A 554 16.36 -24.25 -4.00
N LEU A 555 15.12 -24.71 -4.22
CA LEU A 555 14.57 -25.86 -3.48
C LEU A 555 15.41 -27.13 -3.71
N GLY A 556 15.85 -27.34 -4.95
CA GLY A 556 16.77 -28.42 -5.32
C GLY A 556 18.15 -28.33 -4.63
N GLU A 557 18.64 -27.11 -4.38
CA GLU A 557 19.87 -26.87 -3.62
C GLU A 557 19.72 -27.22 -2.14
N VAL A 558 18.59 -26.89 -1.50
CA VAL A 558 18.29 -27.33 -0.12
C VAL A 558 18.36 -28.84 -0.01
N ARG A 559 17.71 -29.57 -0.93
CA ARG A 559 17.76 -31.04 -0.98
C ARG A 559 19.18 -31.58 -1.14
N THR A 560 19.96 -30.96 -2.03
CA THR A 560 21.33 -31.38 -2.33
C THR A 560 22.22 -31.18 -1.11
N ALA A 561 22.14 -30.01 -0.48
CA ALA A 561 22.85 -29.70 0.75
C ALA A 561 22.48 -30.69 1.87
N ALA A 562 21.19 -30.96 2.09
CA ALA A 562 20.73 -31.93 3.07
C ALA A 562 21.31 -33.34 2.83
N LYS A 563 21.25 -33.82 1.59
CA LYS A 563 21.68 -35.17 1.21
C LYS A 563 23.20 -35.36 1.26
N GLU A 564 23.95 -34.33 0.91
CA GLU A 564 25.42 -34.38 0.84
C GLU A 564 26.10 -33.92 2.14
N GLY A 565 25.32 -33.47 3.13
CA GLY A 565 25.85 -32.91 4.39
C GLY A 565 26.53 -31.56 4.19
N GLY A 566 26.04 -30.78 3.23
CA GLY A 566 26.44 -29.39 2.97
C GLY A 566 25.73 -28.41 3.90
N ASP A 567 25.81 -27.11 3.55
CA ASP A 567 25.16 -26.03 4.29
C ASP A 567 23.67 -25.92 3.91
N THR A 568 22.84 -26.77 4.53
CA THR A 568 21.39 -26.78 4.28
C THR A 568 20.74 -25.47 4.73
N TYR A 569 21.26 -24.83 5.77
CA TYR A 569 20.69 -23.58 6.29
C TYR A 569 20.96 -22.41 5.35
N GLY A 570 22.19 -22.26 4.83
CA GLY A 570 22.50 -21.28 3.81
C GLY A 570 21.66 -21.45 2.53
N ALA A 571 21.43 -22.70 2.11
CA ALA A 571 20.54 -23.01 0.99
C ALA A 571 19.07 -22.63 1.30
N ALA A 572 18.59 -22.92 2.52
CA ALA A 572 17.24 -22.57 2.95
C ALA A 572 17.02 -21.05 2.97
N LYS A 573 18.02 -20.25 3.37
CA LYS A 573 17.95 -18.78 3.29
C LYS A 573 17.83 -18.27 1.86
N THR A 574 18.56 -18.89 0.92
CA THR A 574 18.47 -18.54 -0.51
C THR A 574 17.08 -18.87 -1.05
N TYR A 575 16.56 -20.05 -0.70
CA TYR A 575 15.22 -20.47 -1.08
C TYR A 575 14.13 -19.61 -0.44
N ASN A 576 14.30 -19.16 0.81
CA ASN A 576 13.37 -18.26 1.49
C ASN A 576 13.12 -16.99 0.68
N GLN A 577 14.19 -16.36 0.16
CA GLN A 577 14.03 -15.19 -0.69
C GLN A 577 13.20 -15.52 -1.93
N LYS A 578 13.37 -16.71 -2.53
CA LYS A 578 12.57 -17.14 -3.69
C LYS A 578 11.11 -17.41 -3.36
N ALA A 579 10.83 -17.93 -2.18
CA ALA A 579 9.45 -18.07 -1.69
C ALA A 579 8.79 -16.72 -1.41
N VAL A 580 9.54 -15.73 -0.92
CA VAL A 580 9.02 -14.36 -0.72
C VAL A 580 8.83 -13.66 -2.07
N ASP A 581 9.81 -13.72 -2.96
CA ASP A 581 9.73 -13.14 -4.32
C ASP A 581 8.49 -13.69 -5.07
N SER A 582 8.17 -14.98 -4.93
CA SER A 582 7.04 -15.62 -5.62
C SER A 582 5.68 -15.18 -5.09
N MET A 583 5.56 -14.86 -3.79
CA MET A 583 4.33 -14.27 -3.22
C MET A 583 3.97 -13.00 -3.98
N TYR A 584 4.92 -12.06 -4.09
CA TYR A 584 4.70 -10.78 -4.77
C TYR A 584 4.46 -10.97 -6.28
N ALA A 585 5.21 -11.85 -6.94
CA ALA A 585 5.04 -12.06 -8.37
C ALA A 585 3.63 -12.56 -8.72
N VAL A 586 3.12 -13.57 -7.99
CA VAL A 586 1.80 -14.15 -8.26
C VAL A 586 0.67 -13.17 -7.93
N VAL A 587 0.76 -12.49 -6.79
CA VAL A 587 -0.22 -11.48 -6.34
C VAL A 587 -0.27 -10.31 -7.34
N ALA A 588 0.87 -9.77 -7.75
CA ALA A 588 0.94 -8.70 -8.74
C ALA A 588 0.42 -9.13 -10.13
N ASN A 589 0.72 -10.36 -10.57
CA ASN A 589 0.21 -10.87 -11.83
C ASN A 589 -1.30 -11.06 -11.82
N ALA A 590 -1.87 -11.57 -10.72
CA ALA A 590 -3.31 -11.71 -10.56
C ALA A 590 -4.03 -10.36 -10.59
N ALA A 591 -3.46 -9.35 -9.93
CA ALA A 591 -3.96 -7.97 -9.98
C ALA A 591 -4.00 -7.42 -11.41
N ALA A 592 -2.95 -7.69 -12.22
CA ALA A 592 -2.89 -7.29 -13.62
C ALA A 592 -3.91 -8.02 -14.52
N ASP A 593 -4.13 -9.32 -14.29
CA ASP A 593 -4.96 -10.19 -15.13
C ASP A 593 -6.46 -9.99 -14.96
N ALA A 594 -6.93 -9.35 -13.88
CA ALA A 594 -8.33 -8.93 -13.74
C ALA A 594 -8.77 -7.91 -14.80
N GLY A 595 -7.84 -7.36 -15.60
CA GLY A 595 -8.13 -6.44 -16.69
C GLY A 595 -8.52 -5.04 -16.21
N LEU A 596 -8.42 -4.78 -14.91
CA LEU A 596 -8.78 -3.49 -14.31
C LEU A 596 -7.74 -2.41 -14.60
N ALA A 597 -6.47 -2.75 -14.79
CA ALA A 597 -5.46 -1.82 -15.29
C ALA A 597 -5.82 -1.27 -16.70
N ALA A 598 -6.33 -2.14 -17.58
CA ALA A 598 -6.82 -1.72 -18.89
C ALA A 598 -8.10 -0.89 -18.80
N ALA A 599 -8.98 -1.19 -17.86
CA ALA A 599 -10.17 -0.40 -17.59
C ALA A 599 -9.81 0.99 -17.01
N ALA A 600 -8.87 1.07 -16.07
CA ALA A 600 -8.32 2.28 -15.48
C ALA A 600 -7.61 3.14 -16.54
N SER A 601 -6.77 2.54 -17.38
CA SER A 601 -6.19 3.23 -18.55
C SER A 601 -7.29 3.75 -19.49
N GLY A 602 -8.35 2.98 -19.69
CA GLY A 602 -9.53 3.40 -20.46
C GLY A 602 -10.22 4.64 -19.87
N LEU A 603 -10.36 4.72 -18.54
CA LEU A 603 -10.87 5.91 -17.84
C LEU A 603 -9.97 7.12 -18.10
N MET A 604 -8.67 6.99 -17.89
CA MET A 604 -7.72 8.11 -18.05
C MET A 604 -7.52 8.54 -19.50
N SER A 605 -7.57 7.60 -20.44
CA SER A 605 -7.66 7.89 -21.87
C SER A 605 -8.95 8.66 -22.22
N GLY A 606 -10.04 8.35 -21.52
CA GLY A 606 -11.29 9.10 -21.59
C GLY A 606 -11.13 10.54 -21.07
N VAL A 607 -10.48 10.73 -19.92
CA VAL A 607 -10.16 12.06 -19.37
C VAL A 607 -9.32 12.87 -20.35
N PHE A 608 -8.29 12.27 -20.94
CA PHE A 608 -7.47 12.91 -21.99
C PHE A 608 -8.33 13.39 -23.16
N GLN A 609 -9.20 12.51 -23.70
CA GLN A 609 -10.09 12.86 -24.80
C GLN A 609 -11.10 13.94 -24.44
N THR A 610 -11.64 13.91 -23.22
CA THR A 610 -12.56 14.94 -22.71
C THR A 610 -11.86 16.28 -22.60
N PHE A 611 -10.64 16.30 -22.05
CA PHE A 611 -9.86 17.53 -21.91
C PHE A 611 -9.59 18.20 -23.26
N GLU A 612 -9.14 17.45 -24.28
CA GLU A 612 -8.89 17.97 -25.63
C GLU A 612 -10.09 18.71 -26.27
N GLY A 613 -11.31 18.35 -25.88
CA GLY A 613 -12.55 18.97 -26.37
C GLY A 613 -13.17 20.00 -25.42
N ALA A 614 -12.64 20.18 -24.21
CA ALA A 614 -13.29 20.91 -23.14
C ALA A 614 -13.01 22.43 -23.19
N ARG A 615 -13.99 23.23 -22.74
CA ARG A 615 -13.82 24.70 -22.58
C ARG A 615 -12.66 25.07 -21.65
N VAL A 616 -12.31 24.19 -20.70
CA VAL A 616 -11.20 24.39 -19.76
C VAL A 616 -9.83 24.25 -20.42
N HIS A 617 -9.70 23.49 -21.52
CA HIS A 617 -8.44 23.33 -22.24
C HIS A 617 -7.92 24.68 -22.75
N GLU A 618 -8.73 25.39 -23.54
CA GLU A 618 -8.40 26.74 -24.02
C GLU A 618 -8.18 27.71 -22.85
N THR A 619 -8.98 27.60 -21.78
CA THR A 619 -8.87 28.46 -20.60
C THR A 619 -7.56 28.27 -19.86
N LEU A 620 -7.08 27.02 -19.73
CA LEU A 620 -5.83 26.70 -19.07
C LEU A 620 -4.63 27.15 -19.92
N GLU A 621 -4.66 26.85 -21.22
CA GLU A 621 -3.61 27.26 -22.16
C GLU A 621 -3.44 28.80 -22.20
N GLU A 622 -4.55 29.55 -22.21
CA GLU A 622 -4.55 31.02 -22.19
C GLU A 622 -4.11 31.59 -20.83
N SER A 623 -4.46 30.91 -19.72
CA SER A 623 -4.13 31.35 -18.37
C SER A 623 -2.67 31.14 -18.01
N ASP A 624 -2.14 29.93 -18.22
CA ASP A 624 -0.73 29.59 -18.00
C ASP A 624 -0.30 28.39 -18.86
N HIS A 625 0.53 28.66 -19.87
CA HIS A 625 1.02 27.63 -20.79
C HIS A 625 1.88 26.55 -20.13
N GLY A 626 2.60 26.87 -19.04
CA GLY A 626 3.42 25.89 -18.34
C GLY A 626 2.59 24.94 -17.49
N ALA A 627 1.51 25.44 -16.87
CA ALA A 627 0.54 24.61 -16.17
C ALA A 627 -0.22 23.70 -17.15
N TYR A 628 -0.57 24.21 -18.33
CA TYR A 628 -1.14 23.42 -19.42
C TYR A 628 -0.23 22.26 -19.86
N GLU A 629 1.01 22.56 -20.26
CA GLU A 629 1.98 21.52 -20.70
C GLU A 629 2.25 20.49 -19.60
N GLY A 630 2.38 20.95 -18.34
CA GLY A 630 2.60 20.07 -17.19
C GLY A 630 1.42 19.14 -16.91
N PHE A 631 0.19 19.65 -16.98
CA PHE A 631 -1.02 18.83 -16.81
C PHE A 631 -1.12 17.76 -17.90
N GLU A 632 -0.96 18.14 -19.17
CA GLU A 632 -1.04 17.20 -20.31
C GLU A 632 0.06 16.13 -20.24
N GLU A 633 1.30 16.52 -19.89
CA GLU A 633 2.41 15.60 -19.71
C GLU A 633 2.12 14.54 -18.63
N LYS A 634 1.65 14.98 -17.45
CA LYS A 634 1.38 14.05 -16.33
C LYS A 634 0.18 13.16 -16.59
N LEU A 635 -0.86 13.69 -17.23
CA LEU A 635 -2.00 12.89 -17.67
C LEU A 635 -1.57 11.79 -18.67
N GLY A 636 -0.75 12.12 -19.67
CA GLY A 636 -0.23 11.15 -20.64
C GLY A 636 0.72 10.12 -20.02
N ALA A 637 1.55 10.54 -19.07
CA ALA A 637 2.43 9.64 -18.30
C ALA A 637 1.60 8.64 -17.47
N TYR A 638 0.53 9.13 -16.83
CA TYR A 638 -0.34 8.29 -16.02
C TYR A 638 -1.07 7.22 -16.86
N VAL A 639 -1.61 7.59 -18.03
CA VAL A 639 -2.15 6.62 -19.00
C VAL A 639 -1.11 5.56 -19.37
N SER A 640 0.13 5.98 -19.65
CA SER A 640 1.20 5.06 -20.04
C SER A 640 1.55 4.07 -18.92
N VAL A 641 1.59 4.53 -17.66
CA VAL A 641 1.85 3.66 -16.50
C VAL A 641 0.74 2.63 -16.32
N LEU A 642 -0.53 3.02 -16.48
CA LEU A 642 -1.67 2.10 -16.40
C LEU A 642 -1.68 1.07 -17.56
N GLU A 643 -1.18 1.43 -18.75
CA GLU A 643 -1.11 0.51 -19.91
C GLU A 643 0.08 -0.45 -19.84
N ASP A 644 1.27 0.09 -19.54
CA ASP A 644 2.53 -0.63 -19.66
C ASP A 644 2.98 -1.30 -18.35
N GLY A 645 2.29 -0.99 -17.23
CA GLY A 645 2.69 -1.37 -15.88
C GLY A 645 3.78 -0.45 -15.33
N GLY A 646 3.68 -0.08 -14.06
CA GLY A 646 4.61 0.81 -13.37
C GLY A 646 4.10 1.21 -12.00
N ASP A 647 4.74 2.22 -11.42
CA ASP A 647 4.34 2.81 -10.14
C ASP A 647 3.12 3.72 -10.35
N VAL A 648 1.93 3.16 -10.12
CA VAL A 648 0.63 3.82 -10.32
C VAL A 648 0.50 4.98 -9.32
N ASP A 649 0.78 4.75 -8.05
CA ASP A 649 0.63 5.75 -6.98
C ASP A 649 1.47 7.00 -7.26
N ALA A 650 2.74 6.83 -7.66
CA ALA A 650 3.59 7.94 -8.03
C ALA A 650 3.08 8.70 -9.27
N ALA A 651 2.49 7.99 -10.24
CA ALA A 651 1.90 8.60 -11.43
C ALA A 651 0.62 9.37 -11.10
N THR A 652 -0.23 8.81 -10.23
CA THR A 652 -1.44 9.44 -9.71
C THR A 652 -1.11 10.72 -8.95
N GLU A 653 -0.14 10.68 -8.03
CA GLU A 653 0.25 11.87 -7.27
C GLU A 653 0.83 12.96 -8.17
N ALA A 654 1.66 12.59 -9.16
CA ALA A 654 2.19 13.54 -10.13
C ALA A 654 1.06 14.19 -10.98
N TYR A 655 0.07 13.41 -11.40
CA TYR A 655 -1.12 13.90 -12.09
C TYR A 655 -1.98 14.81 -11.20
N ALA A 656 -2.24 14.41 -9.97
CA ALA A 656 -3.03 15.18 -9.01
C ALA A 656 -2.37 16.52 -8.69
N THR A 657 -1.06 16.53 -8.44
CA THR A 657 -0.27 17.75 -8.23
C THR A 657 -0.30 18.68 -9.45
N ALA A 658 -0.16 18.14 -10.67
CA ALA A 658 -0.26 18.94 -11.89
C ALA A 658 -1.67 19.52 -12.10
N THR A 659 -2.71 18.75 -11.74
CA THR A 659 -4.11 19.17 -11.84
C THR A 659 -4.45 20.27 -10.84
N LEU A 660 -4.00 20.16 -9.60
CA LEU A 660 -4.11 21.22 -8.60
C LEU A 660 -3.46 22.52 -9.09
N ARG A 661 -2.25 22.42 -9.65
CA ARG A 661 -1.56 23.57 -10.24
C ARG A 661 -2.35 24.19 -11.40
N ALA A 662 -2.99 23.38 -12.24
CA ALA A 662 -3.89 23.85 -13.30
C ALA A 662 -5.13 24.56 -12.76
N GLN A 663 -5.72 24.09 -11.65
CA GLN A 663 -6.84 24.77 -10.97
C GLN A 663 -6.44 26.18 -10.51
N PHE A 664 -5.25 26.34 -9.91
CA PHE A 664 -4.72 27.66 -9.55
C PHE A 664 -4.46 28.55 -10.78
N ALA A 665 -4.02 27.98 -11.90
CA ALA A 665 -3.80 28.72 -13.13
C ALA A 665 -5.11 29.29 -13.70
N VAL A 666 -6.17 28.49 -13.83
CA VAL A 666 -7.44 28.93 -14.45
C VAL A 666 -8.18 30.00 -13.65
N VAL A 667 -7.92 30.08 -12.34
CA VAL A 667 -8.44 31.17 -11.47
C VAL A 667 -7.51 32.39 -11.40
N GLY A 668 -6.42 32.39 -12.17
CA GLY A 668 -5.47 33.51 -12.26
C GLY A 668 -4.57 33.66 -11.03
N ALA A 669 -4.30 32.57 -10.31
CA ALA A 669 -3.57 32.57 -9.04
C ALA A 669 -2.39 31.56 -9.02
N ILE A 670 -1.80 31.26 -10.17
CA ILE A 670 -0.70 30.29 -10.30
C ILE A 670 0.51 30.58 -9.39
N ASP A 671 0.74 31.85 -9.03
CA ASP A 671 1.80 32.27 -8.12
C ASP A 671 1.58 31.83 -6.67
N LYS A 672 0.37 31.37 -6.35
CA LYS A 672 -0.04 30.85 -5.04
C LYS A 672 -0.19 29.34 -5.01
N ALA A 673 -0.04 28.65 -6.14
CA ALA A 673 -0.14 27.21 -6.19
C ALA A 673 0.89 26.55 -5.24
N PRO A 674 0.49 25.57 -4.41
CA PRO A 674 1.42 24.77 -3.62
C PRO A 674 2.55 24.21 -4.49
N SER A 675 3.76 24.13 -3.93
CA SER A 675 4.95 23.66 -4.68
C SER A 675 4.99 22.14 -4.69
N ALA A 676 5.37 21.52 -5.80
CA ALA A 676 5.54 20.06 -5.87
C ALA A 676 6.63 19.53 -4.91
N ASP A 677 7.54 20.40 -4.43
CA ASP A 677 8.59 20.06 -3.45
C ASP A 677 8.09 20.10 -1.98
N SER A 678 6.83 20.49 -1.70
CA SER A 678 6.31 20.51 -0.31
C SER A 678 5.92 19.13 0.21
N SER A 679 5.87 18.11 -0.64
CA SER A 679 5.71 16.69 -0.24
C SER A 679 6.98 16.08 0.38
N SER A 680 8.06 16.86 0.56
CA SER A 680 9.24 16.44 1.33
C SER A 680 9.41 17.16 2.68
N HIS A 681 8.35 17.77 3.23
CA HIS A 681 8.36 18.20 4.62
C HIS A 681 7.87 17.06 5.50
N SER A 682 8.84 16.33 6.07
CA SER A 682 8.64 15.33 7.12
C SER A 682 7.62 15.84 8.14
N HIS A 683 6.60 15.02 8.37
CA HIS A 683 5.56 15.23 9.36
C HIS A 683 6.16 15.56 10.73
N ASP A 684 5.79 16.73 11.26
CA ASP A 684 5.85 17.06 12.67
C ASP A 684 4.58 16.50 13.32
N HIS A 685 4.57 15.19 13.59
CA HIS A 685 3.59 14.59 14.49
C HIS A 685 4.19 14.54 15.90
N GLY A 686 3.52 15.22 16.82
CA GLY A 686 3.86 15.22 18.23
C GLY A 686 3.64 13.86 18.89
N SER A 687 4.63 12.98 18.80
CA SER A 687 4.97 12.00 19.83
C SER A 687 6.11 12.59 20.68
N GLU A 688 6.32 12.10 21.91
CA GLU A 688 7.40 12.56 22.79
C GLU A 688 8.79 12.06 22.33
N GLU A 689 9.13 12.29 21.06
CA GLU A 689 10.41 11.97 20.42
C GLU A 689 11.42 13.10 20.68
N THR A 690 12.60 12.75 21.21
CA THR A 690 13.68 13.72 21.42
C THR A 690 14.19 14.23 20.07
N GLU A 691 13.94 15.51 19.73
CA GLU A 691 14.46 16.19 18.53
C GLU A 691 15.93 15.81 18.25
N LEU A 692 16.17 14.95 17.25
CA LEU A 692 17.51 14.52 16.88
C LEU A 692 18.26 15.69 16.23
N SER A 693 19.43 15.98 16.78
CA SER A 693 20.33 17.02 16.30
C SER A 693 21.71 16.42 16.11
N GLY A 694 22.44 16.87 15.09
CA GLY A 694 23.83 16.49 14.93
C GLY A 694 24.71 17.18 15.96
N GLY A 695 25.48 18.15 15.51
CA GLY A 695 26.33 18.96 16.38
C GLY A 695 27.29 19.78 15.54
N PRO A 696 28.28 20.44 16.15
CA PRO A 696 29.13 21.40 15.45
C PRO A 696 30.01 20.78 14.34
N ASN A 697 30.10 19.46 14.27
CA ASN A 697 30.91 18.70 13.29
C ASN A 697 30.06 17.82 12.35
N VAL A 698 28.74 17.98 12.36
CA VAL A 698 27.82 17.42 11.35
C VAL A 698 27.41 18.54 10.41
N VAL A 699 27.50 18.31 9.10
CA VAL A 699 27.31 19.32 8.06
C VAL A 699 26.33 18.83 7.00
N GLU A 700 25.70 19.76 6.28
CA GLU A 700 24.84 19.44 5.13
C GLU A 700 25.70 19.02 3.92
N GLY A 701 25.37 17.87 3.36
CA GLY A 701 26.03 17.22 2.24
C GLY A 701 27.45 16.73 2.55
N VAL A 702 28.06 16.07 1.56
CA VAL A 702 29.48 15.72 1.59
C VAL A 702 30.32 16.94 1.19
N PRO A 703 31.24 17.44 2.05
CA PRO A 703 32.10 18.56 1.68
C PRO A 703 33.01 18.24 0.49
N GLU A 704 33.16 19.20 -0.43
CA GLU A 704 34.03 19.04 -1.61
C GLU A 704 35.52 18.84 -1.26
N ASP A 705 35.94 19.20 -0.04
CA ASP A 705 37.30 19.07 0.47
C ASP A 705 37.54 17.82 1.33
N ALA A 706 36.57 16.90 1.42
CA ALA A 706 36.79 15.58 2.01
C ALA A 706 37.71 14.73 1.10
N ASP A 707 38.73 14.10 1.69
CA ASP A 707 39.67 13.24 0.95
C ASP A 707 39.06 11.85 0.67
N HIS A 708 38.21 11.37 1.59
CA HIS A 708 37.55 10.07 1.51
C HIS A 708 36.11 10.16 2.01
N VAL A 709 35.26 9.24 1.52
CA VAL A 709 33.87 9.11 1.96
C VAL A 709 33.62 7.68 2.44
N VAL A 710 33.02 7.57 3.62
CA VAL A 710 32.41 6.34 4.14
C VAL A 710 30.91 6.54 4.11
N LYS A 711 30.19 5.69 3.40
CA LYS A 711 28.73 5.72 3.36
C LYS A 711 28.16 4.97 4.55
N MET A 712 27.21 5.58 5.24
CA MET A 712 26.40 4.95 6.26
C MET A 712 25.08 4.54 5.59
N THR A 713 24.97 3.26 5.25
CA THR A 713 23.75 2.64 4.73
C THR A 713 22.93 2.10 5.91
N ALA A 714 21.82 1.40 5.64
CA ALA A 714 20.83 0.99 6.64
C ALA A 714 21.41 0.59 8.02
N VAL A 715 22.37 -0.35 8.05
CA VAL A 715 23.08 -0.75 9.29
C VAL A 715 24.57 -1.04 9.06
N ALA A 716 25.21 -0.35 8.11
CA ALA A 716 26.61 -0.63 7.74
C ALA A 716 27.43 0.60 7.34
N PHE A 717 28.74 0.53 7.60
CA PHE A 717 29.73 1.45 7.05
C PHE A 717 30.34 0.88 5.77
N GLU A 718 30.34 1.67 4.69
CA GLU A 718 30.89 1.28 3.40
C GLU A 718 31.94 2.28 2.89
N PRO A 719 33.23 1.90 2.79
CA PRO A 719 33.79 0.62 3.23
C PRO A 719 33.87 0.50 4.76
N ALA A 720 33.75 -0.73 5.30
CA ALA A 720 33.89 -0.99 6.73
C ALA A 720 35.34 -0.87 7.23
N GLU A 721 36.32 -1.02 6.35
CA GLU A 721 37.75 -0.76 6.62
C GLU A 721 38.29 0.22 5.57
N LEU A 722 38.83 1.35 6.04
CA LEU A 722 39.39 2.40 5.20
C LEU A 722 40.85 2.69 5.61
N THR A 723 41.77 2.72 4.65
CA THR A 723 43.16 3.16 4.89
C THR A 723 43.36 4.59 4.37
N VAL A 724 43.81 5.50 5.25
CA VAL A 724 44.02 6.92 4.97
C VAL A 724 45.42 7.38 5.42
N LYS A 725 45.83 8.60 5.08
CA LYS A 725 47.09 9.20 5.56
C LYS A 725 46.87 10.17 6.71
N VAL A 726 47.91 10.39 7.51
CA VAL A 726 47.93 11.46 8.52
C VAL A 726 47.60 12.80 7.85
N GLY A 727 46.52 13.42 8.31
CA GLY A 727 46.00 14.71 7.82
C GLY A 727 44.86 14.58 6.80
N ASP A 728 44.50 13.38 6.36
CA ASP A 728 43.34 13.16 5.50
C ASP A 728 42.04 13.39 6.29
N THR A 729 41.04 13.96 5.60
CA THR A 729 39.68 14.18 6.12
C THR A 729 38.72 13.15 5.55
N VAL A 730 37.99 12.46 6.43
CA VAL A 730 36.97 11.48 6.08
C VAL A 730 35.59 12.07 6.36
N ALA A 731 34.72 12.04 5.36
CA ALA A 731 33.30 12.32 5.50
C ALA A 731 32.52 11.02 5.65
N PHE A 732 31.69 10.95 6.68
CA PHE A 732 30.74 9.87 6.92
C PHE A 732 29.37 10.34 6.43
N GLU A 733 28.98 9.92 5.24
CA GLU A 733 27.77 10.34 4.53
C GLU A 733 26.58 9.49 4.97
N HIS A 734 25.47 10.10 5.36
CA HIS A 734 24.21 9.38 5.47
C HIS A 734 23.71 9.02 4.06
N ALA A 735 23.65 7.73 3.76
CA ALA A 735 23.31 7.20 2.44
C ALA A 735 22.00 6.38 2.44
N GLY A 736 21.47 6.02 3.61
CA GLY A 736 20.20 5.31 3.77
C GLY A 736 20.00 4.78 5.19
N GLY A 737 18.75 4.43 5.52
CA GLY A 737 18.32 4.01 6.86
C GLY A 737 18.06 5.18 7.82
N GLU A 738 17.84 4.85 9.09
CA GLU A 738 17.64 5.80 10.18
C GLU A 738 18.84 6.73 10.41
N ALA A 739 18.70 7.67 11.35
CA ALA A 739 19.80 8.53 11.76
C ALA A 739 20.97 7.70 12.31
N HIS A 740 22.20 8.08 11.94
CA HIS A 740 23.41 7.39 12.38
C HIS A 740 24.23 8.24 13.34
N SER A 741 25.12 7.59 14.10
CA SER A 741 26.22 8.25 14.77
C SER A 741 27.56 7.63 14.34
N VAL A 742 28.64 8.36 14.60
CA VAL A 742 30.00 7.85 14.39
C VAL A 742 30.78 8.08 15.66
N THR A 743 31.05 7.02 16.41
CA THR A 743 31.64 7.08 17.75
C THR A 743 32.88 6.23 17.83
N ALA A 744 34.03 6.82 18.20
CA ALA A 744 35.26 6.07 18.39
C ALA A 744 35.21 5.21 19.66
N TYR A 745 35.73 3.99 19.60
CA TYR A 745 35.98 3.21 20.82
C TYR A 745 37.15 3.80 21.60
N SER A 746 36.94 4.17 22.86
CA SER A 746 37.99 4.79 23.68
C SER A 746 39.24 3.92 23.87
N ASP A 747 39.08 2.59 23.79
CA ASP A 747 40.16 1.60 23.93
C ASP A 747 40.71 1.08 22.59
N LYS A 748 40.17 1.52 21.44
CA LYS A 748 40.63 1.13 20.09
C LYS A 748 41.05 2.33 19.23
N ILE A 749 41.55 3.39 19.87
CA ILE A 749 42.26 4.49 19.19
C ILE A 749 43.74 4.52 19.61
N PRO A 750 44.66 5.03 18.78
CA PRO A 750 46.10 5.01 19.07
C PRO A 750 46.48 5.84 20.31
N GLU A 751 47.53 5.41 21.04
CA GLU A 751 48.01 6.15 22.22
C GLU A 751 48.44 7.58 21.83
N GLY A 752 47.75 8.57 22.40
CA GLY A 752 48.00 10.00 22.13
C GLY A 752 47.10 10.62 21.06
N ALA A 753 46.20 9.85 20.43
CA ALA A 753 45.13 10.39 19.59
C ALA A 753 44.10 11.17 20.44
N ALA A 754 43.55 12.23 19.87
CA ALA A 754 42.39 12.91 20.45
C ALA A 754 41.14 12.02 20.27
N TYR A 755 40.21 12.08 21.23
CA TYR A 755 38.93 11.38 21.10
C TYR A 755 38.06 12.08 20.03
N TRP A 756 37.22 11.31 19.33
CA TRP A 756 36.38 11.81 18.27
C TRP A 756 35.04 11.09 18.21
N ALA A 757 33.97 11.86 17.97
CA ALA A 757 32.63 11.37 17.69
C ALA A 757 31.80 12.43 16.94
N SER A 758 30.76 12.02 16.22
CA SER A 758 29.70 12.91 15.75
C SER A 758 29.03 13.61 16.94
N GLY A 759 28.66 14.89 16.79
CA GLY A 759 28.15 15.70 17.89
C GLY A 759 29.22 16.47 18.68
N GLY A 760 30.50 16.18 18.45
CA GLY A 760 31.62 16.93 19.04
C GLY A 760 31.90 16.58 20.50
N PHE A 761 31.62 15.33 20.88
CA PHE A 761 31.85 14.83 22.24
C PHE A 761 33.33 14.50 22.51
N GLU A 762 33.75 14.65 23.76
CA GLU A 762 35.14 14.50 24.21
C GLU A 762 35.46 13.11 24.80
N SER A 763 34.45 12.22 24.86
CA SER A 763 34.60 10.85 25.37
C SER A 763 33.45 9.95 24.90
N GLN A 764 33.69 8.63 24.87
CA GLN A 764 32.68 7.64 24.48
C GLN A 764 31.41 7.71 25.32
N ASP A 765 31.51 7.69 26.66
CA ASP A 765 30.35 7.83 27.54
C ASP A 765 29.50 9.08 27.24
N ALA A 766 30.14 10.17 26.79
CA ALA A 766 29.46 11.42 26.47
C ALA A 766 28.80 11.38 25.08
N ALA A 767 29.34 10.61 24.15
CA ALA A 767 28.72 10.36 22.84
C ALA A 767 27.51 9.44 22.97
N GLU A 768 27.61 8.38 23.78
CA GLU A 768 26.49 7.49 24.11
C GLU A 768 25.37 8.25 24.84
N THR A 769 25.70 8.99 25.91
CA THR A 769 24.71 9.85 26.59
C THR A 769 24.15 10.93 25.65
N GLY A 770 24.99 11.45 24.77
CA GLY A 770 24.60 12.46 23.79
C GLY A 770 23.55 11.91 22.82
N TRP A 771 23.76 10.69 22.34
CA TRP A 771 22.80 9.96 21.51
C TRP A 771 21.46 9.79 22.22
N ASP A 772 21.47 9.33 23.48
CA ASP A 772 20.25 9.20 24.31
C ASP A 772 19.51 10.54 24.54
N GLU A 773 20.21 11.68 24.42
CA GLU A 773 19.66 13.03 24.50
C GLU A 773 19.28 13.63 23.12
N GLY A 774 19.31 12.82 22.06
CA GLY A 774 19.03 13.25 20.69
C GLY A 774 20.12 14.13 20.08
N LYS A 775 21.40 13.90 20.41
CA LYS A 775 22.54 14.68 19.90
C LYS A 775 23.59 13.79 19.25
N GLY A 776 24.29 14.35 18.26
CA GLY A 776 25.31 13.64 17.50
C GLY A 776 24.77 12.84 16.31
N ALA A 777 23.50 13.01 15.97
CA ALA A 777 22.85 12.36 14.84
C ALA A 777 23.32 12.91 13.48
N VAL A 778 23.55 12.01 12.53
CA VAL A 778 23.79 12.32 11.12
C VAL A 778 22.60 11.79 10.34
N GLN A 779 21.82 12.69 9.76
CA GLN A 779 20.54 12.39 9.12
C GLN A 779 20.62 12.48 7.60
N SER A 780 19.52 12.16 6.91
CA SER A 780 19.42 12.27 5.44
C SER A 780 19.88 13.63 4.95
N GLY A 781 20.74 13.63 3.94
CA GLY A 781 21.36 14.85 3.41
C GLY A 781 22.55 15.37 4.22
N GLN A 782 22.93 14.76 5.35
CA GLN A 782 24.03 15.22 6.21
C GLN A 782 25.28 14.33 6.13
N SER A 783 26.40 14.85 6.63
CA SER A 783 27.64 14.11 6.81
C SER A 783 28.37 14.52 8.10
N TYR A 784 28.96 13.55 8.80
CA TYR A 784 29.94 13.82 9.86
C TYR A 784 31.36 13.89 9.27
N VAL A 785 32.17 14.85 9.71
CA VAL A 785 33.51 15.06 9.13
C VAL A 785 34.60 14.99 10.21
N HIS A 786 35.65 14.21 9.95
CA HIS A 786 36.79 14.08 10.85
C HIS A 786 38.14 14.04 10.11
N THR A 787 39.12 14.80 10.60
CA THR A 787 40.51 14.78 10.10
C THR A 787 41.41 13.97 11.02
N PHE A 788 42.05 12.93 10.49
CA PHE A 788 42.86 12.00 11.29
C PHE A 788 44.31 12.46 11.41
N GLU A 789 44.72 12.93 12.60
CA GLU A 789 46.09 13.47 12.82
C GLU A 789 47.09 12.46 13.41
N THR A 790 46.64 11.30 13.88
CA THR A 790 47.48 10.32 14.59
C THR A 790 47.49 8.98 13.86
N ALA A 791 48.68 8.52 13.47
CA ALA A 791 48.87 7.23 12.82
C ALA A 791 48.48 6.05 13.74
N GLY A 792 47.90 5.00 13.16
CA GLY A 792 47.44 3.80 13.84
C GLY A 792 46.01 3.41 13.46
N GLU A 793 45.50 2.38 14.12
CA GLU A 793 44.14 1.86 13.94
C GLU A 793 43.17 2.64 14.83
N HIS A 794 42.09 3.15 14.22
CA HIS A 794 40.98 3.83 14.90
C HIS A 794 39.69 3.05 14.66
N GLY A 795 39.29 2.24 15.64
CA GLY A 795 38.01 1.53 15.62
C GLY A 795 36.86 2.42 16.04
N TYR A 796 35.73 2.34 15.36
CA TYR A 796 34.52 3.12 15.62
C TYR A 796 33.24 2.30 15.38
N TYR A 797 32.11 2.84 15.82
CA TYR A 797 30.79 2.21 15.70
C TYR A 797 29.68 3.26 15.62
N CYS A 798 28.50 2.82 15.21
CA CYS A 798 27.26 3.59 15.32
C CYS A 798 26.56 3.19 16.63
N VAL A 799 26.24 4.16 17.50
CA VAL A 799 25.63 3.92 18.81
C VAL A 799 24.32 3.11 18.74
N PRO A 800 23.29 3.49 17.94
CA PRO A 800 22.04 2.71 17.85
C PRO A 800 22.26 1.34 17.19
N HIS A 801 23.18 1.25 16.22
CA HIS A 801 23.32 0.07 15.37
C HIS A 801 24.52 -0.82 15.72
N GLU A 802 25.15 -0.63 16.90
CA GLU A 802 26.30 -1.44 17.32
C GLU A 802 25.91 -2.92 17.45
N ALA A 803 24.74 -3.18 18.03
CA ALA A 803 24.20 -4.53 18.22
C ALA A 803 23.93 -5.25 16.88
N ALA A 804 23.59 -4.50 15.83
CA ALA A 804 23.45 -4.98 14.46
C ALA A 804 24.81 -5.19 13.75
N GLY A 805 25.92 -4.84 14.40
CA GLY A 805 27.27 -5.04 13.89
C GLY A 805 27.82 -3.86 13.09
N MET A 806 27.18 -2.69 13.14
CA MET A 806 27.60 -1.47 12.45
C MET A 806 28.88 -0.88 13.09
N THR A 807 30.00 -1.51 12.77
CA THR A 807 31.35 -1.17 13.26
C THR A 807 32.29 -0.94 12.07
N GLY A 808 33.29 -0.08 12.26
CA GLY A 808 34.27 0.23 11.22
C GLY A 808 35.67 0.45 11.76
N MET A 809 36.63 0.51 10.84
CA MET A 809 38.04 0.71 11.13
C MET A 809 38.68 1.71 10.16
N VAL A 810 39.29 2.77 10.70
CA VAL A 810 40.18 3.64 9.92
C VAL A 810 41.63 3.33 10.28
N ILE A 811 42.41 2.91 9.28
CA ILE A 811 43.86 2.67 9.40
C ILE A 811 44.59 3.92 8.89
N VAL A 812 45.27 4.65 9.78
CA VAL A 812 45.97 5.89 9.45
C VAL A 812 47.47 5.62 9.29
N GLU A 813 48.01 5.81 8.09
CA GLU A 813 49.43 5.66 7.75
C GLU A 813 50.18 7.00 7.65
N GLU A 814 51.52 6.97 7.77
CA GLU A 814 52.39 8.16 7.68
C GLU A 814 52.50 8.80 6.28
#